data_AF-A0A1J7HYB0-F1
#
_entry.id   AF-A0A1J7HYB0-F1
#
_cell.length_a   1.000
_cell.length_b   1.000
_cell.length_c   1.000
_cell.angle_alpha   90.00
_cell.angle_beta   90.00
_cell.angle_gamma   90.00
#
_symmetry.space_group_name_H-M   'P 1'
#
loop_
_entity.id
_entity.type
_entity.pdbx_description
1 polymer ?
#
loop_
_entity_poly.entity_id
_entity_poly.type
_entity_poly.pdbx_seq_one_letter_code
_entity_poly.pdbx_strand_id
1 'polypeptide(L)'
;MEQSPEAAVTEAVQSLSVSKPEIADSSNPNSNHELSLEERFQTIRNIGEECIQEEELRNLLAKKPEPICYDGFEPSGRMHIAQGVMKTINVNKLTSSGCRVKIWIADWFAKLNNKMGGDLKKIEIVGRYLIEIWKAVGMDLEGGKVEFLWSSKEINARADEYWPLVLDIAQKNNLKRIIRCSQIMGRSETEELTAAQIFYPCMQCADIFFLKADICQLGMDQRKVNVLAREYCDDIKRKNKPIILSHHMLPGLQEGQEKMSKSDPLSSIFMEDEEAEVNLKIKKAFCPPKVVQKNPCLEYVKYLILPWFNEFKVERSAANGGDKTFKNFEELAADYESGELHPADLKSALSKSLNKILEPVRVHFKTDKDAKELLKRVKSSKGNSVVIVVGFMAKPVSIEVWNPNGKYRVISTKPMPGTRWINLLVQQDCRVEICTEKKTILSVQDIIALIGDKCDGVIGQLTEDWGEELFSALSKAGGKAFSNMAVGYNNVDVNAANKYGVAVGNTPGVLTETTAELAASLSLSAARRIVEADEFMRAGLYDGWLPHLFVGNLLKGQTVGVIGAGRIGSAYARMMISLHPILDKTTYHLVNKERLAKMKKEAILINCSRGPVVDEVALVEHLRQNPLFRVGLDVFEDEPYMKPGLAELKNAIVVPHIASASKWTREGMATLAALNVLGKIKGYPVWFDANKVEQFLDENAPPPAASPSIVNAKALGNI
;
A
#
# COMPACT_ATOMS: atom_id res chain seq x y z
N MET A 1 52.00 2.47 -33.57
CA MET A 1 52.15 2.85 -32.16
C MET A 1 51.45 4.18 -32.00
N GLU A 2 50.12 4.12 -32.02
CA GLU A 2 49.24 4.20 -30.85
C GLU A 2 49.02 5.66 -30.43
N GLN A 3 48.00 6.27 -31.04
CA GLN A 3 47.26 7.39 -30.50
C GLN A 3 45.79 6.97 -30.34
N SER A 4 45.23 7.32 -29.19
CA SER A 4 43.96 6.91 -28.60
C SER A 4 42.72 7.34 -29.38
N PRO A 5 41.63 6.54 -29.41
CA PRO A 5 40.39 6.89 -30.08
C PRO A 5 39.40 7.55 -29.11
N GLU A 6 39.44 8.88 -28.99
CA GLU A 6 38.43 9.65 -28.25
C GLU A 6 37.84 10.83 -29.06
N ALA A 7 38.11 10.90 -30.37
CA ALA A 7 37.70 12.02 -31.23
C ALA A 7 36.73 11.62 -32.38
N ALA A 8 36.05 10.48 -32.30
CA ALA A 8 35.14 10.00 -33.37
C ALA A 8 33.74 9.60 -32.88
N VAL A 9 33.29 10.07 -31.70
CA VAL A 9 31.97 9.73 -31.13
C VAL A 9 31.05 10.96 -30.96
N THR A 10 31.49 12.15 -31.37
CA THR A 10 30.76 13.41 -31.12
C THR A 10 30.01 13.98 -32.35
N GLU A 11 29.82 13.19 -33.41
CA GLU A 11 29.13 13.65 -34.65
C GLU A 11 27.92 12.81 -35.09
N ALA A 12 27.47 11.82 -34.31
CA ALA A 12 26.32 10.97 -34.67
C ALA A 12 25.08 11.11 -33.75
N VAL A 13 24.97 12.21 -32.98
CA VAL A 13 23.84 12.46 -32.06
C VAL A 13 23.13 13.80 -32.33
N GLN A 14 23.41 14.45 -33.47
CA GLN A 14 22.70 15.65 -33.93
C GLN A 14 22.00 15.42 -35.27
N SER A 15 21.08 14.46 -35.32
CA SER A 15 20.04 14.42 -36.36
C SER A 15 18.92 13.49 -35.92
N LEU A 16 17.96 14.04 -35.17
CA LEU A 16 16.56 13.59 -34.99
C LEU A 16 15.88 14.50 -33.96
N SER A 17 15.95 15.81 -34.18
CA SER A 17 15.07 16.77 -33.53
C SER A 17 13.76 16.80 -34.32
N VAL A 18 12.69 16.24 -33.78
CA VAL A 18 11.34 16.38 -34.34
C VAL A 18 10.90 17.83 -34.17
N SER A 19 10.65 18.49 -35.29
CA SER A 19 10.14 19.85 -35.39
C SER A 19 8.78 19.99 -34.70
N LYS A 20 8.62 21.06 -33.91
CA LYS A 20 7.32 21.55 -33.40
C LYS A 20 6.42 21.93 -34.60
N PRO A 21 5.08 21.85 -34.48
CA PRO A 21 4.19 22.26 -35.57
C PRO A 21 4.32 23.78 -35.80
N GLU A 22 4.61 24.17 -37.04
CA GLU A 22 4.53 25.56 -37.49
C GLU A 22 3.07 26.02 -37.50
N ILE A 23 2.79 27.07 -36.71
CA ILE A 23 1.55 27.84 -36.79
C ILE A 23 1.74 28.87 -37.90
N ALA A 24 0.80 28.91 -38.84
CA ALA A 24 0.83 29.82 -39.97
C ALA A 24 0.83 31.30 -39.52
N ASP A 25 1.64 32.07 -40.24
CA ASP A 25 2.03 33.45 -40.05
C ASP A 25 0.86 34.45 -40.05
N SER A 26 0.74 35.25 -38.99
CA SER A 26 0.11 36.57 -38.99
C SER A 26 0.80 37.52 -38.01
N SER A 27 1.96 38.03 -38.43
CA SER A 27 2.45 39.40 -38.20
C SER A 27 1.98 40.20 -36.95
N ASN A 28 2.55 39.91 -35.76
CA ASN A 28 3.11 40.91 -34.82
C ASN A 28 3.73 40.24 -33.56
N PRO A 29 5.05 40.31 -33.32
CA PRO A 29 5.66 39.68 -32.16
C PRO A 29 5.75 40.67 -30.98
N ASN A 30 4.61 40.93 -30.32
CA ASN A 30 4.53 41.45 -28.93
C ASN A 30 3.07 41.64 -28.48
N SER A 31 2.35 40.54 -28.27
CA SER A 31 1.20 40.54 -27.37
C SER A 31 1.13 39.20 -26.64
N ASN A 32 1.28 39.23 -25.31
CA ASN A 32 0.66 38.24 -24.45
C ASN A 32 -0.84 38.39 -24.68
N HIS A 33 -1.41 37.64 -25.61
CA HIS A 33 -2.85 37.60 -25.79
C HIS A 33 -3.43 36.79 -24.64
N GLU A 34 -3.69 37.45 -23.51
CA GLU A 34 -4.52 36.87 -22.46
C GLU A 34 -5.88 36.55 -23.08
N LEU A 35 -6.31 35.29 -22.97
CA LEU A 35 -7.65 34.88 -23.40
C LEU A 35 -8.68 35.75 -22.69
N SER A 36 -9.62 36.31 -23.46
CA SER A 36 -10.74 37.04 -22.91
C SER A 36 -11.58 36.15 -21.98
N LEU A 37 -12.37 36.77 -21.10
CA LEU A 37 -13.27 36.03 -20.20
C LEU A 37 -14.17 35.04 -20.96
N GLU A 38 -14.69 35.43 -22.12
CA GLU A 38 -15.56 34.58 -22.93
C GLU A 38 -14.78 33.41 -23.56
N GLU A 39 -13.58 33.63 -24.09
CA GLU A 39 -12.75 32.57 -24.64
C GLU A 39 -12.34 31.54 -23.56
N ARG A 40 -11.99 32.02 -22.36
CA ARG A 40 -11.72 31.15 -21.20
C ARG A 40 -12.96 30.35 -20.81
N PHE A 41 -14.11 31.02 -20.74
CA PHE A 41 -15.38 30.38 -20.39
C PHE A 41 -15.74 29.28 -21.40
N GLN A 42 -15.70 29.57 -22.71
CA GLN A 42 -16.03 28.59 -23.75
C GLN A 42 -15.04 27.41 -23.75
N THR A 43 -13.75 27.69 -23.62
CA THR A 43 -12.71 26.65 -23.58
C THR A 43 -12.92 25.69 -22.41
N ILE A 44 -13.18 26.21 -21.22
CA ILE A 44 -13.45 25.41 -20.01
C ILE A 44 -14.81 24.70 -20.12
N ARG A 45 -15.86 25.40 -20.56
CA ARG A 45 -17.21 24.83 -20.68
C ARG A 45 -17.25 23.64 -21.63
N ASN A 46 -16.49 23.69 -22.73
CA ASN A 46 -16.41 22.64 -23.73
C ASN A 46 -15.70 21.36 -23.26
N ILE A 47 -15.10 21.36 -22.06
CA ILE A 47 -14.57 20.15 -21.42
C ILE A 47 -15.69 19.28 -20.86
N GLY A 48 -16.73 19.91 -20.31
CA GLY A 48 -17.82 19.24 -19.62
C GLY A 48 -18.95 18.84 -20.58
N GLU A 49 -19.46 17.63 -20.41
CA GLU A 49 -20.79 17.27 -20.91
C GLU A 49 -21.86 18.03 -20.12
N GLU A 50 -21.66 18.20 -18.81
CA GLU A 50 -22.53 18.95 -17.91
C GLU A 50 -21.73 19.98 -17.10
N CYS A 51 -22.33 21.16 -16.88
CA CYS A 51 -21.79 22.21 -16.02
C CYS A 51 -22.85 22.68 -15.01
N ILE A 52 -22.56 22.55 -13.70
CA ILE A 52 -23.44 23.00 -12.60
C ILE A 52 -22.68 24.04 -11.76
N GLN A 53 -22.90 25.35 -11.92
CA GLN A 53 -23.72 25.99 -12.96
C GLN A 53 -22.90 26.95 -13.83
N GLU A 54 -23.32 27.13 -15.08
CA GLU A 54 -22.59 27.94 -16.07
C GLU A 54 -22.43 29.41 -15.65
N GLU A 55 -23.45 30.01 -15.06
CA GLU A 55 -23.37 31.38 -14.53
C GLU A 55 -22.37 31.49 -13.38
N GLU A 56 -22.30 30.47 -12.50
CA GLU A 56 -21.33 30.41 -11.41
C GLU A 56 -19.90 30.26 -11.97
N LEU A 57 -19.71 29.46 -13.02
CA LEU A 57 -18.43 29.34 -13.72
C LEU A 57 -17.99 30.68 -14.34
N ARG A 58 -18.89 31.35 -15.06
CA ARG A 58 -18.58 32.66 -15.66
C ARG A 58 -18.22 33.69 -14.59
N ASN A 59 -18.96 33.73 -13.49
CA ASN A 59 -18.69 34.59 -12.35
C ASN A 59 -17.36 34.26 -11.64
N LEU A 60 -17.03 32.98 -11.52
CA LEU A 60 -15.76 32.53 -10.96
C LEU A 60 -14.59 33.01 -11.80
N LEU A 61 -14.64 32.81 -13.12
CA LEU A 61 -13.56 33.21 -14.03
C LEU A 61 -13.36 34.72 -14.10
N ALA A 62 -14.43 35.50 -13.90
CA ALA A 62 -14.35 36.95 -13.82
C ALA A 62 -13.69 37.46 -12.53
N LYS A 63 -13.82 36.70 -11.43
CA LYS A 63 -13.40 37.14 -10.08
C LYS A 63 -12.09 36.51 -9.59
N LYS A 64 -11.77 35.31 -10.06
CA LYS A 64 -10.61 34.53 -9.64
C LYS A 64 -9.71 34.28 -10.85
N PRO A 65 -8.54 34.93 -10.94
CA PRO A 65 -7.62 34.76 -12.07
C PRO A 65 -7.17 33.32 -12.25
N GLU A 66 -6.84 32.64 -11.14
CA GLU A 66 -6.38 31.25 -11.10
C GLU A 66 -7.31 30.33 -10.29
N PRO A 67 -8.45 29.88 -10.85
CA PRO A 67 -9.30 28.90 -10.20
C PRO A 67 -8.59 27.56 -10.05
N ILE A 68 -8.89 26.85 -8.96
CA ILE A 68 -8.37 25.51 -8.65
C ILE A 68 -9.38 24.48 -9.14
N CYS A 69 -8.94 23.67 -10.10
CA CYS A 69 -9.62 22.48 -10.57
C CYS A 69 -9.03 21.25 -9.88
N TYR A 70 -9.81 20.19 -9.68
CA TYR A 70 -9.25 18.90 -9.30
C TYR A 70 -9.96 17.73 -10.00
N ASP A 71 -9.22 16.64 -10.14
CA ASP A 71 -9.74 15.31 -10.49
C ASP A 71 -9.01 14.23 -9.68
N GLY A 72 -9.73 13.18 -9.31
CA GLY A 72 -9.26 12.10 -8.43
C GLY A 72 -9.18 10.76 -9.13
N PHE A 73 -8.09 10.02 -8.90
CA PHE A 73 -7.84 8.73 -9.54
C PHE A 73 -7.47 7.66 -8.52
N GLU A 74 -8.28 6.60 -8.45
CA GLU A 74 -7.91 5.38 -7.72
C GLU A 74 -6.78 4.62 -8.46
N PRO A 75 -5.59 4.44 -7.85
CA PRO A 75 -4.54 3.63 -8.45
C PRO A 75 -4.88 2.13 -8.38
N SER A 76 -5.53 1.65 -9.43
CA SER A 76 -6.24 0.36 -9.45
C SER A 76 -5.80 -0.60 -10.57
N GLY A 77 -4.74 -0.27 -11.30
CA GLY A 77 -4.14 -1.09 -12.35
C GLY A 77 -3.64 -0.26 -13.53
N ARG A 78 -3.52 -0.90 -14.70
CA ARG A 78 -3.15 -0.23 -15.96
C ARG A 78 -4.09 0.95 -16.27
N MET A 79 -3.53 2.04 -16.80
CA MET A 79 -4.29 3.23 -17.18
C MET A 79 -4.90 3.05 -18.56
N HIS A 80 -6.22 3.24 -18.68
CA HIS A 80 -6.88 3.24 -19.99
C HIS A 80 -6.84 4.63 -20.63
N ILE A 81 -7.10 4.70 -21.94
CA ILE A 81 -6.86 5.89 -22.74
C ILE A 81 -7.64 7.15 -22.30
N ALA A 82 -8.86 6.99 -21.76
CA ALA A 82 -9.60 8.13 -21.20
C ALA A 82 -8.92 8.74 -19.96
N GLN A 83 -8.30 7.92 -19.10
CA GLN A 83 -7.56 8.41 -17.93
C GLN A 83 -6.25 9.10 -18.32
N GLY A 84 -5.65 8.73 -19.45
CA GLY A 84 -4.40 9.34 -19.93
C GLY A 84 -4.63 10.47 -20.92
N VAL A 85 -5.00 10.14 -22.15
CA VAL A 85 -5.12 11.09 -23.28
C VAL A 85 -6.25 12.10 -23.06
N MET A 86 -7.48 11.64 -22.81
CA MET A 86 -8.63 12.55 -22.65
C MET A 86 -8.44 13.48 -21.45
N LYS A 87 -7.90 12.94 -20.36
CA LYS A 87 -7.55 13.75 -19.19
C LYS A 87 -6.48 14.78 -19.52
N THR A 88 -5.44 14.41 -20.24
CA THR A 88 -4.39 15.34 -20.68
C THR A 88 -4.95 16.48 -21.52
N ILE A 89 -5.83 16.19 -22.49
CA ILE A 89 -6.54 17.22 -23.27
C ILE A 89 -7.29 18.19 -22.35
N ASN A 90 -8.05 17.65 -21.40
CA ASN A 90 -8.85 18.47 -20.48
C ASN A 90 -7.97 19.32 -19.55
N VAL A 91 -6.91 18.74 -18.99
CA VAL A 91 -5.97 19.45 -18.12
C VAL A 91 -5.28 20.57 -18.89
N ASN A 92 -4.78 20.31 -20.10
CA ASN A 92 -4.09 21.32 -20.91
C ASN A 92 -5.03 22.48 -21.31
N LYS A 93 -6.32 22.20 -21.55
CA LYS A 93 -7.34 23.24 -21.77
C LYS A 93 -7.60 24.09 -20.51
N LEU A 94 -7.60 23.47 -19.33
CA LEU A 94 -7.74 24.19 -18.06
C LEU A 94 -6.53 25.08 -17.78
N THR A 95 -5.31 24.55 -17.92
CA THR A 95 -4.08 25.29 -17.60
C THR A 95 -3.84 26.44 -18.57
N SER A 96 -4.13 26.25 -19.87
CA SER A 96 -4.09 27.31 -20.88
C SER A 96 -5.18 28.38 -20.67
N SER A 97 -6.30 28.01 -20.06
CA SER A 97 -7.36 28.94 -19.62
C SER A 97 -7.11 29.58 -18.24
N GLY A 98 -5.89 29.43 -17.70
CA GLY A 98 -5.46 30.07 -16.45
C GLY A 98 -5.85 29.34 -15.17
N CYS A 99 -6.37 28.12 -15.23
CA CYS A 99 -6.64 27.33 -14.03
C CYS A 99 -5.38 26.65 -13.49
N ARG A 100 -5.37 26.40 -12.18
CA ARG A 100 -4.47 25.43 -11.54
C ARG A 100 -5.20 24.10 -11.41
N VAL A 101 -4.50 22.99 -11.60
CA VAL A 101 -5.10 21.65 -11.61
C VAL A 101 -4.40 20.78 -10.58
N LYS A 102 -5.19 20.21 -9.67
CA LYS A 102 -4.74 19.21 -8.70
C LYS A 102 -5.15 17.82 -9.18
N ILE A 103 -4.18 16.98 -9.45
CA ILE A 103 -4.38 15.55 -9.72
C ILE A 103 -4.26 14.81 -8.40
N TRP A 104 -5.41 14.34 -7.89
CA TRP A 104 -5.51 13.66 -6.61
C TRP A 104 -5.29 12.15 -6.80
N ILE A 105 -4.12 11.67 -6.38
CA ILE A 105 -3.76 10.25 -6.34
C ILE A 105 -4.44 9.64 -5.11
N ALA A 106 -5.63 9.08 -5.33
CA ALA A 106 -6.56 8.65 -4.31
C ALA A 106 -6.19 7.24 -3.79
N ASP A 107 -5.01 7.12 -3.19
CA ASP A 107 -4.44 5.85 -2.71
C ASP A 107 -5.19 5.24 -1.52
N TRP A 108 -5.62 6.04 -0.54
CA TRP A 108 -6.51 5.55 0.51
C TRP A 108 -7.88 5.16 -0.02
N PHE A 109 -8.42 5.89 -0.98
CA PHE A 109 -9.68 5.56 -1.64
C PHE A 109 -9.60 4.23 -2.37
N ALA A 110 -8.54 4.00 -3.14
CA ALA A 110 -8.27 2.72 -3.77
C ALA A 110 -8.19 1.57 -2.74
N LYS A 111 -7.59 1.80 -1.56
CA LYS A 111 -7.58 0.83 -0.46
C LYS A 111 -8.99 0.57 0.08
N LEU A 112 -9.76 1.62 0.38
CA LEU A 112 -11.13 1.52 0.91
C LEU A 112 -12.06 0.78 -0.07
N ASN A 113 -11.81 0.91 -1.37
CA ASN A 113 -12.53 0.18 -2.42
C ASN A 113 -11.87 -1.16 -2.81
N ASN A 114 -10.98 -1.67 -1.96
CA ASN A 114 -10.28 -2.96 -2.10
C ASN A 114 -9.57 -3.16 -3.46
N LYS A 115 -9.05 -2.09 -4.06
CA LYS A 115 -8.23 -2.19 -5.27
C LYS A 115 -6.88 -2.79 -4.91
N MET A 116 -6.32 -3.57 -5.84
CA MET A 116 -5.04 -4.27 -5.64
C MET A 116 -5.02 -5.16 -4.38
N GLY A 117 -6.19 -5.67 -3.95
CA GLY A 117 -6.34 -6.46 -2.72
C GLY A 117 -6.18 -5.65 -1.43
N GLY A 118 -6.35 -4.33 -1.48
CA GLY A 118 -6.16 -3.44 -0.33
C GLY A 118 -4.69 -3.20 0.04
N ASP A 119 -3.75 -3.64 -0.79
CA ASP A 119 -2.31 -3.49 -0.58
C ASP A 119 -1.85 -2.09 -0.97
N LEU A 120 -1.63 -1.23 0.03
CA LEU A 120 -1.18 0.15 -0.16
C LEU A 120 0.16 0.25 -0.90
N LYS A 121 1.08 -0.70 -0.76
CA LYS A 121 2.36 -0.65 -1.47
C LYS A 121 2.15 -0.87 -2.96
N LYS A 122 1.27 -1.79 -3.34
CA LYS A 122 0.89 -1.99 -4.76
C LYS A 122 0.15 -0.79 -5.32
N ILE A 123 -0.77 -0.21 -4.55
CA ILE A 123 -1.50 1.00 -4.91
C ILE A 123 -0.50 2.15 -5.14
N GLU A 124 0.49 2.34 -4.27
CA GLU A 124 1.51 3.36 -4.44
C GLU A 124 2.36 3.16 -5.70
N ILE A 125 2.75 1.92 -6.00
CA ILE A 125 3.46 1.60 -7.25
C ILE A 125 2.60 1.96 -8.46
N VAL A 126 1.32 1.62 -8.45
CA VAL A 126 0.40 2.00 -9.54
C VAL A 126 0.28 3.52 -9.63
N GLY A 127 0.14 4.24 -8.52
CA GLY A 127 0.02 5.70 -8.52
C GLY A 127 1.23 6.39 -9.14
N ARG A 128 2.44 5.92 -8.85
CA ARG A 128 3.68 6.39 -9.50
C ARG A 128 3.67 6.11 -11.00
N TYR A 129 3.25 4.92 -11.41
CA TYR A 129 3.08 4.57 -12.82
C TYR A 129 2.07 5.49 -13.54
N LEU A 130 0.96 5.87 -12.89
CA LEU A 130 0.00 6.81 -13.47
C LEU A 130 0.64 8.20 -13.72
N ILE A 131 1.40 8.70 -12.75
CA ILE A 131 2.13 9.98 -12.86
C ILE A 131 3.10 9.96 -14.03
N GLU A 132 3.86 8.88 -14.21
CA GLU A 132 4.80 8.75 -15.33
C GLU A 132 4.11 8.73 -16.69
N ILE A 133 2.91 8.16 -16.79
CA ILE A 133 2.12 8.24 -18.02
C ILE A 133 1.70 9.67 -18.34
N TRP A 134 1.17 10.42 -17.37
CA TRP A 134 0.73 11.79 -17.62
C TRP A 134 1.89 12.70 -18.03
N LYS A 135 3.06 12.52 -17.43
CA LYS A 135 4.29 13.19 -17.86
C LYS A 135 4.63 12.84 -19.31
N ALA A 136 4.63 11.56 -19.66
CA ALA A 136 5.08 11.08 -20.97
C ALA A 136 4.12 11.41 -22.12
N VAL A 137 2.80 11.41 -21.88
CA VAL A 137 1.80 11.66 -22.93
C VAL A 137 1.72 13.15 -23.32
N GLY A 138 2.27 14.06 -22.51
CA GLY A 138 2.29 15.49 -22.80
C GLY A 138 1.28 16.32 -22.00
N MET A 139 1.02 15.94 -20.75
CA MET A 139 0.37 16.85 -19.80
C MET A 139 1.25 18.07 -19.58
N ASP A 140 0.69 19.26 -19.71
CA ASP A 140 1.41 20.52 -19.55
C ASP A 140 1.70 20.77 -18.07
N LEU A 141 2.92 20.44 -17.67
CA LEU A 141 3.43 20.65 -16.33
C LEU A 141 4.23 21.97 -16.23
N GLU A 142 4.34 22.74 -17.31
CA GLU A 142 5.09 23.98 -17.30
C GLU A 142 4.41 25.04 -16.42
N GLY A 143 5.21 25.93 -15.84
CA GLY A 143 4.70 26.99 -14.96
C GLY A 143 4.09 26.51 -13.63
N GLY A 144 4.21 25.22 -13.28
CA GLY A 144 3.77 24.68 -11.99
C GLY A 144 2.26 24.73 -11.77
N LYS A 145 1.47 24.79 -12.84
CA LYS A 145 0.00 24.84 -12.77
C LYS A 145 -0.65 23.49 -12.46
N VAL A 146 0.08 22.38 -12.59
CA VAL A 146 -0.40 21.04 -12.28
C VAL A 146 0.32 20.47 -11.06
N GLU A 147 -0.43 20.01 -10.07
CA GLU A 147 0.08 19.43 -8.84
C GLU A 147 -0.39 17.98 -8.68
N PHE A 148 0.53 17.03 -8.49
CA PHE A 148 0.19 15.65 -8.13
C PHE A 148 0.21 15.48 -6.61
N LEU A 149 -0.96 15.26 -6.03
CA LEU A 149 -1.15 15.18 -4.58
C LEU A 149 -1.57 13.77 -4.17
N TRP A 150 -0.96 13.22 -3.14
CA TRP A 150 -1.27 11.87 -2.64
C TRP A 150 -2.24 11.94 -1.47
N SER A 151 -3.37 11.24 -1.57
CA SER A 151 -4.43 11.37 -0.57
C SER A 151 -3.97 11.03 0.84
N SER A 152 -3.23 9.93 1.00
CA SER A 152 -2.67 9.53 2.28
C SER A 152 -1.72 10.58 2.86
N LYS A 153 -0.85 11.19 2.04
CA LYS A 153 0.13 12.17 2.52
C LYS A 153 -0.53 13.47 2.95
N GLU A 154 -1.39 14.01 2.10
CA GLU A 154 -2.06 15.28 2.35
C GLU A 154 -3.02 15.18 3.54
N ILE A 155 -3.81 14.11 3.62
CA ILE A 155 -4.74 13.92 4.74
C ILE A 155 -3.96 13.74 6.06
N ASN A 156 -2.87 12.96 6.08
CA ASN A 156 -2.08 12.81 7.30
C ASN A 156 -1.42 14.11 7.74
N ALA A 157 -0.93 14.93 6.81
CA ALA A 157 -0.26 16.19 7.12
C ALA A 157 -1.20 17.23 7.76
N ARG A 158 -2.50 17.14 7.50
CA ARG A 158 -3.54 18.05 8.01
C ARG A 158 -4.75 17.27 8.52
N ALA A 159 -4.48 16.24 9.31
CA ALA A 159 -5.49 15.29 9.79
C ALA A 159 -6.54 15.96 10.70
N ASP A 160 -6.12 16.98 11.45
CA ASP A 160 -6.96 17.83 12.28
C ASP A 160 -7.92 18.71 11.48
N GLU A 161 -7.60 19.06 10.23
CA GLU A 161 -8.50 19.75 9.31
C GLU A 161 -9.45 18.76 8.60
N TYR A 162 -8.91 17.64 8.13
CA TYR A 162 -9.62 16.73 7.23
C TYR A 162 -10.69 15.88 7.94
N TRP A 163 -10.33 15.20 9.03
CA TRP A 163 -11.25 14.23 9.64
C TRP A 163 -12.48 14.87 10.29
N PRO A 164 -12.39 16.02 10.98
CA PRO A 164 -13.59 16.71 11.46
C PRO A 164 -14.55 17.08 10.33
N LEU A 165 -14.04 17.48 9.16
CA LEU A 165 -14.85 17.76 7.98
C LEU A 165 -15.58 16.49 7.48
N VAL A 166 -14.88 15.35 7.38
CA VAL A 166 -15.51 14.07 7.00
C VAL A 166 -16.63 13.69 7.97
N LEU A 167 -16.39 13.84 9.28
CA LEU A 167 -17.38 13.52 10.31
C LEU A 167 -18.58 14.47 10.29
N ASP A 168 -18.37 15.77 10.05
CA ASP A 168 -19.46 16.74 9.93
C ASP A 168 -20.33 16.44 8.68
N ILE A 169 -19.71 16.14 7.54
CA ILE A 169 -20.44 15.72 6.32
C ILE A 169 -21.28 14.47 6.61
N ALA A 170 -20.71 13.49 7.31
CA ALA A 170 -21.42 12.27 7.69
C ALA A 170 -22.57 12.56 8.66
N GLN A 171 -22.41 13.49 9.61
CA GLN A 171 -23.45 13.87 10.57
C GLN A 171 -24.65 14.56 9.90
N LYS A 172 -24.41 15.37 8.86
CA LYS A 172 -25.47 16.11 8.15
C LYS A 172 -26.23 15.29 7.12
N ASN A 173 -25.78 14.06 6.83
CA ASN A 173 -26.37 13.22 5.80
C ASN A 173 -26.91 11.91 6.37
N ASN A 174 -28.11 11.53 5.96
CA ASN A 174 -28.61 10.20 6.28
C ASN A 174 -27.90 9.12 5.45
N LEU A 175 -27.90 7.90 5.96
CA LEU A 175 -27.20 6.77 5.33
C LEU A 175 -27.70 6.49 3.90
N LYS A 176 -29.00 6.63 3.62
CA LYS A 176 -29.55 6.44 2.27
C LYS A 176 -28.94 7.41 1.26
N ARG A 177 -28.70 8.67 1.66
CA ARG A 177 -28.08 9.68 0.81
C ARG A 177 -26.62 9.34 0.48
N ILE A 178 -25.89 8.78 1.44
CA ILE A 178 -24.51 8.31 1.25
C ILE A 178 -24.46 7.07 0.36
N ILE A 179 -25.34 6.08 0.60
CA ILE A 179 -25.42 4.86 -0.22
C ILE A 179 -25.71 5.20 -1.69
N ARG A 180 -26.56 6.21 -1.96
CA ARG A 180 -26.81 6.66 -3.35
C ARG A 180 -25.56 7.09 -4.10
N CYS A 181 -24.50 7.51 -3.40
CA CYS A 181 -23.21 7.85 -3.98
C CYS A 181 -22.32 6.63 -4.28
N SER A 182 -22.74 5.39 -4.02
CA SER A 182 -21.89 4.20 -4.21
C SER A 182 -21.36 4.02 -5.64
N GLN A 183 -22.08 4.55 -6.62
CA GLN A 183 -21.70 4.45 -8.04
C GLN A 183 -20.37 5.14 -8.35
N ILE A 184 -19.95 6.15 -7.55
CA ILE A 184 -18.68 6.85 -7.74
C ILE A 184 -17.46 5.93 -7.59
N MET A 185 -17.60 4.85 -6.82
CA MET A 185 -16.58 3.82 -6.61
C MET A 185 -16.86 2.54 -7.43
N GLY A 186 -17.80 2.61 -8.39
CA GLY A 186 -18.20 1.51 -9.25
C GLY A 186 -19.03 0.42 -8.56
N ARG A 187 -19.78 0.79 -7.51
CA ARG A 187 -20.62 -0.12 -6.72
C ARG A 187 -22.11 0.19 -6.88
N SER A 188 -22.96 -0.83 -6.89
CA SER A 188 -24.42 -0.63 -6.88
C SER A 188 -24.95 -0.28 -5.48
N GLU A 189 -26.09 0.41 -5.43
CA GLU A 189 -26.75 0.79 -4.16
C GLU A 189 -27.32 -0.43 -3.41
N THR A 190 -27.46 -1.56 -4.10
CA THR A 190 -28.01 -2.83 -3.62
C THR A 190 -26.94 -3.83 -3.20
N GLU A 191 -25.66 -3.58 -3.51
CA GLU A 191 -24.55 -4.40 -3.04
C GLU A 191 -24.38 -4.28 -1.52
N GLU A 192 -23.89 -5.34 -0.89
CA GLU A 192 -23.49 -5.29 0.51
C GLU A 192 -22.20 -4.45 0.63
N LEU A 193 -22.35 -3.23 1.18
CA LEU A 193 -21.25 -2.28 1.34
C LEU A 193 -20.61 -2.44 2.71
N THR A 194 -19.28 -2.44 2.73
CA THR A 194 -18.52 -2.33 3.98
C THR A 194 -18.66 -0.92 4.58
N ALA A 195 -18.43 -0.77 5.89
CA ALA A 195 -18.39 0.55 6.53
C ALA A 195 -17.37 1.50 5.87
N ALA A 196 -16.23 0.96 5.43
CA ALA A 196 -15.22 1.72 4.67
C ALA A 196 -15.80 2.35 3.39
N GLN A 197 -16.64 1.60 2.67
CA GLN A 197 -17.30 2.06 1.45
C GLN A 197 -18.43 3.07 1.73
N ILE A 198 -18.99 3.08 2.94
CA ILE A 198 -19.91 4.14 3.37
C ILE A 198 -19.13 5.44 3.68
N PHE A 199 -17.94 5.34 4.25
CA PHE A 199 -17.10 6.53 4.51
C PHE A 199 -16.50 7.12 3.23
N TYR A 200 -16.29 6.32 2.18
CA TYR A 200 -15.68 6.76 0.93
C TYR A 200 -16.37 8.01 0.32
N PRO A 201 -17.70 8.05 0.11
CA PRO A 201 -18.35 9.27 -0.38
C PRO A 201 -18.22 10.48 0.54
N CYS A 202 -18.21 10.28 1.86
CA CYS A 202 -17.98 11.39 2.81
C CYS A 202 -16.58 11.96 2.67
N MET A 203 -15.57 11.10 2.50
CA MET A 203 -14.19 11.49 2.26
C MET A 203 -14.02 12.23 0.93
N GLN A 204 -14.61 11.72 -0.16
CA GLN A 204 -14.50 12.40 -1.46
C GLN A 204 -15.26 13.74 -1.47
N CYS A 205 -16.35 13.86 -0.71
CA CYS A 205 -17.01 15.14 -0.48
C CYS A 205 -16.09 16.11 0.29
N ALA A 206 -15.39 15.62 1.32
CA ALA A 206 -14.43 16.41 2.10
C ALA A 206 -13.24 16.89 1.25
N ASP A 207 -12.74 16.05 0.32
CA ASP A 207 -11.62 16.38 -0.58
C ASP A 207 -11.87 17.69 -1.34
N ILE A 208 -13.10 17.95 -1.78
CA ILE A 208 -13.46 19.15 -2.54
C ILE A 208 -13.13 20.42 -1.75
N PHE A 209 -13.45 20.42 -0.46
CA PHE A 209 -13.21 21.57 0.42
C PHE A 209 -11.77 21.61 0.91
N PHE A 210 -11.21 20.45 1.26
CA PHE A 210 -9.85 20.30 1.74
C PHE A 210 -8.79 20.70 0.71
N LEU A 211 -9.04 20.39 -0.56
CA LEU A 211 -8.21 20.81 -1.71
C LEU A 211 -8.48 22.24 -2.14
N LYS A 212 -9.53 22.87 -1.58
CA LYS A 212 -10.02 24.20 -1.95
C LYS A 212 -10.36 24.29 -3.44
N ALA A 213 -10.97 23.23 -3.98
CA ALA A 213 -11.35 23.18 -5.38
C ALA A 213 -12.51 24.15 -5.64
N ASP A 214 -12.36 25.00 -6.65
CA ASP A 214 -13.45 25.80 -7.19
C ASP A 214 -14.21 25.02 -8.26
N ILE A 215 -13.51 24.17 -9.02
CA ILE A 215 -14.09 23.36 -10.11
C ILE A 215 -13.79 21.87 -9.86
N CYS A 216 -14.84 21.07 -9.75
CA CYS A 216 -14.76 19.61 -9.71
C CYS A 216 -14.79 19.09 -11.15
N GLN A 217 -13.63 18.74 -11.72
CA GLN A 217 -13.50 18.33 -13.12
C GLN A 217 -13.36 16.79 -13.25
N LEU A 218 -14.40 16.08 -12.84
CA LEU A 218 -14.43 14.61 -12.80
C LEU A 218 -15.36 14.04 -13.89
N GLY A 219 -15.43 12.72 -14.02
CA GLY A 219 -16.35 12.06 -14.97
C GLY A 219 -17.81 12.19 -14.55
N MET A 220 -18.74 12.00 -15.49
CA MET A 220 -20.20 11.99 -15.20
C MET A 220 -20.58 10.98 -14.10
N ASP A 221 -19.83 9.90 -13.93
CA ASP A 221 -20.04 8.90 -12.87
C ASP A 221 -19.74 9.43 -11.46
N GLN A 222 -18.98 10.51 -11.33
CA GLN A 222 -18.66 11.18 -10.06
C GLN A 222 -19.69 12.27 -9.67
N ARG A 223 -20.67 12.55 -10.54
CA ARG A 223 -21.64 13.64 -10.36
C ARG A 223 -22.36 13.63 -9.01
N LYS A 224 -22.75 12.45 -8.51
CA LYS A 224 -23.57 12.33 -7.29
C LYS A 224 -22.88 12.85 -6.02
N VAL A 225 -21.56 12.64 -5.89
CA VAL A 225 -20.79 13.16 -4.75
C VAL A 225 -20.47 14.65 -4.91
N ASN A 226 -20.29 15.13 -6.15
CA ASN A 226 -20.14 16.55 -6.41
C ASN A 226 -21.43 17.33 -6.06
N VAL A 227 -22.60 16.76 -6.35
CA VAL A 227 -23.89 17.31 -5.90
C VAL A 227 -24.01 17.25 -4.38
N LEU A 228 -23.55 16.17 -3.74
CA LEU A 228 -23.50 16.08 -2.26
C LEU A 228 -22.68 17.23 -1.65
N ALA A 229 -21.57 17.61 -2.27
CA ALA A 229 -20.78 18.76 -1.81
C ALA A 229 -21.52 20.09 -1.96
N ARG A 230 -22.30 20.27 -3.04
CA ARG A 230 -23.14 21.46 -3.21
C ARG A 230 -24.28 21.53 -2.19
N GLU A 231 -24.89 20.39 -1.86
CA GLU A 231 -25.90 20.27 -0.79
C GLU A 231 -25.28 20.58 0.57
N TYR A 232 -24.09 20.03 0.86
CA TYR A 232 -23.37 20.32 2.10
C TYR A 232 -23.05 21.82 2.26
N CYS A 233 -22.73 22.54 1.17
CA CYS A 233 -22.60 23.99 1.22
C CYS A 233 -23.85 24.70 1.71
N ASP A 234 -25.06 24.20 1.38
CA ASP A 234 -26.31 24.77 1.89
C ASP A 234 -26.44 24.57 3.40
N ASP A 235 -26.12 23.37 3.88
CA ASP A 235 -26.17 23.04 5.30
C ASP A 235 -25.24 23.92 6.15
N ILE A 236 -24.03 24.19 5.66
CA ILE A 236 -23.05 25.06 6.34
C ILE A 236 -23.17 26.54 5.94
N LYS A 237 -24.19 26.90 5.16
CA LYS A 237 -24.45 28.27 4.68
C LYS A 237 -23.26 28.90 3.93
N ARG A 238 -22.48 28.08 3.22
CA ARG A 238 -21.38 28.52 2.35
C ARG A 238 -21.92 29.01 1.02
N LYS A 239 -21.78 30.31 0.75
CA LYS A 239 -22.25 30.94 -0.50
C LYS A 239 -21.51 30.45 -1.75
N ASN A 240 -20.20 30.29 -1.67
CA ASN A 240 -19.38 29.88 -2.80
C ASN A 240 -19.37 28.35 -2.91
N LYS A 241 -20.24 27.83 -3.78
CA LYS A 241 -20.33 26.40 -4.08
C LYS A 241 -19.29 26.00 -5.14
N PRO A 242 -18.78 24.75 -5.09
CA PRO A 242 -17.92 24.24 -6.15
C PRO A 242 -18.73 24.08 -7.45
N ILE A 243 -18.14 24.51 -8.57
CA ILE A 243 -18.66 24.27 -9.91
C ILE A 243 -18.43 22.79 -10.22
N ILE A 244 -19.45 22.10 -10.73
CA ILE A 244 -19.33 20.73 -11.22
C ILE A 244 -19.15 20.80 -12.73
N LEU A 245 -18.01 20.33 -13.24
CA LEU A 245 -17.71 20.30 -14.68
C LEU A 245 -17.44 18.85 -15.11
N SER A 246 -18.52 18.11 -15.28
CA SER A 246 -18.48 16.66 -15.50
C SER A 246 -18.16 16.35 -16.96
N HIS A 247 -17.09 15.61 -17.23
CA HIS A 247 -16.71 15.24 -18.60
C HIS A 247 -17.38 13.94 -19.08
N HIS A 248 -17.44 13.80 -20.40
CA HIS A 248 -18.03 12.66 -21.09
C HIS A 248 -17.36 11.32 -20.75
N MET A 249 -18.16 10.25 -20.61
CA MET A 249 -17.65 8.90 -20.35
C MET A 249 -17.29 8.21 -21.67
N LEU A 250 -15.99 8.11 -21.98
CA LEU A 250 -15.56 7.45 -23.21
C LEU A 250 -15.97 5.96 -23.21
N PRO A 251 -16.65 5.46 -24.26
CA PRO A 251 -17.21 4.11 -24.29
C PRO A 251 -16.14 3.02 -24.42
N GLY A 252 -16.52 1.80 -24.06
CA GLY A 252 -15.73 0.61 -24.38
C GLY A 252 -15.79 0.30 -25.88
N LEU A 253 -14.81 -0.44 -26.39
CA LEU A 253 -14.73 -0.76 -27.82
C LEU A 253 -15.77 -1.77 -28.29
N GLN A 254 -16.49 -2.47 -27.41
CA GLN A 254 -17.51 -3.45 -27.79
C GLN A 254 -18.92 -2.85 -27.74
N GLU A 255 -19.85 -3.50 -28.43
CA GLU A 255 -21.25 -3.09 -28.49
C GLU A 255 -21.89 -3.02 -27.09
N GLY A 256 -22.66 -1.97 -26.82
CA GLY A 256 -23.39 -1.79 -25.56
C GLY A 256 -22.55 -1.35 -24.36
N GLN A 257 -21.24 -1.14 -24.51
CA GLN A 257 -20.37 -0.70 -23.42
C GLN A 257 -20.35 0.83 -23.28
N GLU A 258 -21.19 1.36 -22.40
CA GLU A 258 -21.28 2.80 -22.12
C GLU A 258 -20.01 3.40 -21.48
N LYS A 259 -19.13 2.57 -20.91
CA LYS A 259 -17.82 2.98 -20.41
C LYS A 259 -16.79 1.86 -20.54
N MET A 260 -15.53 2.23 -20.69
CA MET A 260 -14.41 1.27 -20.66
C MET A 260 -14.38 0.48 -19.35
N SER A 261 -14.18 -0.84 -19.44
CA SER A 261 -14.02 -1.71 -18.28
C SER A 261 -12.62 -2.29 -18.20
N LYS A 262 -12.04 -2.25 -16.99
CA LYS A 262 -10.76 -2.91 -16.70
C LYS A 262 -10.86 -4.45 -16.67
N SER A 263 -12.08 -5.00 -16.58
CA SER A 263 -12.33 -6.45 -16.53
C SER A 263 -12.27 -7.12 -17.89
N ASP A 264 -12.48 -6.39 -18.99
CA ASP A 264 -12.33 -6.89 -20.35
C ASP A 264 -11.15 -6.19 -21.05
N PRO A 265 -9.98 -6.85 -21.16
CA PRO A 265 -8.81 -6.26 -21.80
C PRO A 265 -8.97 -5.89 -23.27
N LEU A 266 -9.95 -6.48 -23.98
CA LEU A 266 -10.25 -6.15 -25.38
C LEU A 266 -11.19 -4.95 -25.52
N SER A 267 -11.93 -4.62 -24.45
CA SER A 267 -12.81 -3.44 -24.42
C SER A 267 -12.07 -2.10 -24.30
N SER A 268 -10.82 -2.13 -23.83
CA SER A 268 -10.09 -0.93 -23.41
C SER A 268 -8.71 -0.85 -24.04
N ILE A 269 -8.34 0.33 -24.54
CA ILE A 269 -6.97 0.65 -24.94
C ILE A 269 -6.22 1.15 -23.72
N PHE A 270 -5.10 0.53 -23.39
CA PHE A 270 -4.20 0.98 -22.33
C PHE A 270 -3.10 1.86 -22.89
N MET A 271 -2.61 2.79 -22.05
CA MET A 271 -1.68 3.84 -22.46
C MET A 271 -0.34 3.30 -23.00
N GLU A 272 0.06 2.11 -22.59
CA GLU A 272 1.28 1.44 -23.03
C GLU A 272 1.04 0.17 -23.85
N ASP A 273 -0.16 -0.01 -24.42
CA ASP A 273 -0.39 -1.08 -25.42
C ASP A 273 0.55 -0.89 -26.62
N GLU A 274 1.18 -1.97 -27.09
CA GLU A 274 2.02 -1.93 -28.29
C GLU A 274 1.17 -1.65 -29.53
N GLU A 275 1.81 -1.18 -30.61
CA GLU A 275 1.12 -0.78 -31.84
C GLU A 275 0.19 -1.88 -32.38
N ALA A 276 0.69 -3.12 -32.40
CA ALA A 276 -0.08 -4.28 -32.85
C ALA A 276 -1.32 -4.56 -31.98
N GLU A 277 -1.26 -4.29 -30.67
CA GLU A 277 -2.38 -4.47 -29.76
C GLU A 277 -3.48 -3.42 -30.01
N VAL A 278 -3.09 -2.15 -30.18
CA VAL A 278 -4.02 -1.06 -30.55
C VAL A 278 -4.71 -1.37 -31.87
N ASN A 279 -3.94 -1.76 -32.90
CA ASN A 279 -4.46 -2.11 -34.22
C ASN A 279 -5.46 -3.27 -34.13
N LEU A 280 -5.16 -4.30 -33.35
CA LEU A 280 -6.05 -5.45 -33.16
C LEU A 280 -7.36 -5.05 -32.45
N LYS A 281 -7.27 -4.24 -31.40
CA LYS A 281 -8.44 -3.77 -30.63
C LYS A 281 -9.36 -2.91 -31.48
N ILE A 282 -8.83 -1.92 -32.20
CA ILE A 282 -9.62 -1.07 -33.10
C ILE A 282 -10.20 -1.87 -34.26
N LYS A 283 -9.44 -2.82 -34.85
CA LYS A 283 -9.97 -3.71 -35.89
C LYS A 283 -11.23 -4.45 -35.41
N LYS A 284 -11.22 -4.94 -34.16
CA LYS A 284 -12.34 -5.66 -33.53
C LYS A 284 -13.41 -4.75 -32.91
N ALA A 285 -13.19 -3.45 -32.83
CA ALA A 285 -14.14 -2.52 -32.20
C ALA A 285 -15.49 -2.51 -32.92
N PHE A 286 -16.56 -2.31 -32.17
CA PHE A 286 -17.90 -2.09 -32.71
C PHE A 286 -17.91 -0.79 -33.51
N CYS A 287 -18.28 -0.89 -34.79
CA CYS A 287 -18.27 0.24 -35.72
C CYS A 287 -19.25 -0.06 -36.86
N PRO A 288 -20.56 -0.11 -36.57
CA PRO A 288 -21.58 -0.41 -37.56
C PRO A 288 -21.54 0.59 -38.73
N PRO A 289 -21.69 0.15 -40.00
CA PRO A 289 -21.69 1.05 -41.14
C PRO A 289 -22.89 2.00 -41.07
N LYS A 290 -22.68 3.27 -41.43
CA LYS A 290 -23.71 4.33 -41.48
C LYS A 290 -24.41 4.67 -40.17
N VAL A 291 -23.95 4.13 -39.04
CA VAL A 291 -24.53 4.39 -37.73
C VAL A 291 -23.54 5.20 -36.89
N VAL A 292 -23.92 6.45 -36.61
CA VAL A 292 -23.11 7.40 -35.81
C VAL A 292 -23.36 7.23 -34.32
N GLN A 293 -24.62 7.01 -33.93
CA GLN A 293 -25.01 6.94 -32.52
C GLN A 293 -24.42 5.70 -31.83
N LYS A 294 -23.84 5.88 -30.63
CA LYS A 294 -23.21 4.82 -29.83
C LYS A 294 -22.10 4.05 -30.58
N ASN A 295 -21.37 4.74 -31.46
CA ASN A 295 -20.26 4.17 -32.21
C ASN A 295 -18.92 4.55 -31.55
N PRO A 296 -18.25 3.61 -30.84
CA PRO A 296 -17.05 3.95 -30.08
C PRO A 296 -15.90 4.45 -30.96
N CYS A 297 -15.76 3.98 -32.21
CA CYS A 297 -14.73 4.49 -33.10
C CYS A 297 -14.91 5.98 -33.40
N LEU A 298 -16.15 6.41 -33.68
CA LEU A 298 -16.45 7.82 -33.96
C LEU A 298 -16.31 8.68 -32.70
N GLU A 299 -16.69 8.17 -31.54
CA GLU A 299 -16.50 8.88 -30.27
C GLU A 299 -15.01 9.07 -29.93
N TYR A 300 -14.15 8.09 -30.23
CA TYR A 300 -12.71 8.24 -30.05
C TYR A 300 -12.15 9.31 -30.99
N VAL A 301 -12.66 9.41 -32.23
CA VAL A 301 -12.27 10.52 -33.12
C VAL A 301 -12.74 11.86 -32.56
N LYS A 302 -14.00 11.95 -32.10
CA LYS A 302 -14.59 13.17 -31.55
C LYS A 302 -13.87 13.69 -30.31
N TYR A 303 -13.58 12.81 -29.35
CA TYR A 303 -13.12 13.21 -28.02
C TYR A 303 -11.60 13.08 -27.82
N LEU A 304 -10.91 12.29 -28.65
CA LEU A 304 -9.46 12.13 -28.56
C LEU A 304 -8.74 12.73 -29.78
N ILE A 305 -9.09 12.31 -30.99
CA ILE A 305 -8.27 12.62 -32.16
C ILE A 305 -8.43 14.08 -32.62
N LEU A 306 -9.66 14.54 -32.82
CA LEU A 306 -9.93 15.92 -33.22
C LEU A 306 -9.41 16.93 -32.18
N PRO A 307 -9.62 16.76 -30.87
CA PRO A 307 -9.06 17.68 -29.87
C PRO A 307 -7.54 17.62 -29.74
N TRP A 308 -6.89 16.52 -30.16
CA TRP A 308 -5.43 16.35 -30.07
C TRP A 308 -4.70 16.93 -31.29
N PHE A 309 -5.20 16.66 -32.49
CA PHE A 309 -4.54 17.07 -33.75
C PHE A 309 -5.21 18.26 -34.44
N ASN A 310 -6.39 18.69 -33.99
CA ASN A 310 -7.27 19.66 -34.66
C ASN A 310 -7.79 19.22 -36.04
N GLU A 311 -7.48 17.99 -36.45
CA GLU A 311 -7.91 17.38 -37.70
C GLU A 311 -7.88 15.85 -37.59
N PHE A 312 -8.61 15.18 -38.46
CA PHE A 312 -8.55 13.73 -38.63
C PHE A 312 -8.36 13.38 -40.10
N LYS A 313 -7.23 12.74 -40.41
CA LYS A 313 -6.83 12.36 -41.77
C LYS A 313 -7.16 10.90 -42.03
N VAL A 314 -7.97 10.64 -43.05
CA VAL A 314 -8.30 9.29 -43.52
C VAL A 314 -7.62 9.05 -44.87
N GLU A 315 -6.60 8.18 -44.84
CA GLU A 315 -5.88 7.74 -46.04
C GLU A 315 -6.61 6.55 -46.68
N ARG A 316 -7.01 6.68 -47.94
CA ARG A 316 -7.77 5.67 -48.66
C ARG A 316 -7.48 5.69 -50.16
N SER A 317 -7.65 4.56 -50.82
CA SER A 317 -7.37 4.43 -52.25
C SER A 317 -8.26 5.36 -53.08
N ALA A 318 -7.83 5.71 -54.29
CA ALA A 318 -8.64 6.49 -55.22
C ALA A 318 -10.01 5.83 -55.51
N ALA A 319 -10.05 4.48 -55.53
CA ALA A 319 -11.28 3.71 -55.69
C ALA A 319 -12.27 3.85 -54.52
N ASN A 320 -11.78 4.20 -53.32
CA ASN A 320 -12.58 4.42 -52.11
C ASN A 320 -12.78 5.92 -51.81
N GLY A 321 -12.57 6.81 -52.79
CA GLY A 321 -12.83 8.24 -52.67
C GLY A 321 -11.61 9.11 -52.28
N GLY A 322 -10.39 8.54 -52.27
CA GLY A 322 -9.13 9.26 -52.06
C GLY A 322 -8.94 9.88 -50.66
N ASP A 323 -7.73 10.27 -50.30
CA ASP A 323 -7.45 10.82 -48.97
C ASP A 323 -8.36 12.01 -48.62
N LYS A 324 -8.92 12.01 -47.41
CA LYS A 324 -9.79 13.10 -46.92
C LYS A 324 -9.38 13.53 -45.51
N THR A 325 -9.44 14.83 -45.25
CA THR A 325 -9.14 15.43 -43.94
C THR A 325 -10.40 16.06 -43.38
N PHE A 326 -10.77 15.68 -42.17
CA PHE A 326 -11.93 16.20 -41.43
C PHE A 326 -11.45 17.19 -40.37
N LYS A 327 -12.01 18.40 -40.34
CA LYS A 327 -11.65 19.43 -39.34
C LYS A 327 -12.60 19.48 -38.14
N ASN A 328 -13.79 18.94 -38.30
CA ASN A 328 -14.81 18.88 -37.25
C ASN A 328 -15.54 17.53 -37.31
N PHE A 329 -16.31 17.25 -36.25
CA PHE A 329 -16.99 15.96 -36.12
C PHE A 329 -18.22 15.87 -37.02
N GLU A 330 -18.85 16.99 -37.31
CA GLU A 330 -20.07 17.10 -38.10
C GLU A 330 -19.83 16.65 -39.55
N GLU A 331 -18.72 17.10 -40.17
CA GLU A 331 -18.28 16.64 -41.49
C GLU A 331 -18.01 15.13 -41.50
N LEU A 332 -17.31 14.62 -40.48
CA LEU A 332 -17.01 13.19 -40.35
C LEU A 332 -18.28 12.36 -40.21
N ALA A 333 -19.21 12.82 -39.38
CA ALA A 333 -20.47 12.13 -39.12
C ALA A 333 -21.35 12.09 -40.38
N ALA A 334 -21.45 13.19 -41.12
CA ALA A 334 -22.22 13.27 -42.37
C ALA A 334 -21.68 12.29 -43.43
N ASP A 335 -20.35 12.26 -43.62
CA ASP A 335 -19.69 11.32 -44.52
C ASP A 335 -19.87 9.85 -44.11
N TYR A 336 -19.84 9.58 -42.80
CA TYR A 336 -20.01 8.22 -42.29
C TYR A 336 -21.45 7.74 -42.44
N GLU A 337 -22.43 8.60 -42.15
CA GLU A 337 -23.87 8.32 -42.23
C GLU A 337 -24.34 8.15 -43.69
N SER A 338 -23.84 8.96 -44.62
CA SER A 338 -24.11 8.79 -46.06
C SER A 338 -23.53 7.48 -46.61
N GLY A 339 -22.43 7.02 -46.00
CA GLY A 339 -21.65 5.86 -46.44
C GLY A 339 -20.47 6.22 -47.34
N GLU A 340 -20.17 7.52 -47.51
CA GLU A 340 -18.95 7.99 -48.18
C GLU A 340 -17.69 7.59 -47.42
N LEU A 341 -17.76 7.42 -46.10
CA LEU A 341 -16.67 6.88 -45.28
C LEU A 341 -16.97 5.46 -44.79
N HIS A 342 -16.18 4.50 -45.24
CA HIS A 342 -16.33 3.10 -44.85
C HIS A 342 -15.72 2.82 -43.45
N PRO A 343 -16.32 1.95 -42.61
CA PRO A 343 -15.79 1.61 -41.28
C PRO A 343 -14.34 1.12 -41.27
N ALA A 344 -13.92 0.39 -42.32
CA ALA A 344 -12.55 -0.11 -42.42
C ALA A 344 -11.51 1.01 -42.56
N ASP A 345 -11.82 2.04 -43.37
CA ASP A 345 -10.95 3.19 -43.59
C ASP A 345 -10.88 4.05 -42.32
N LEU A 346 -12.04 4.30 -41.68
CA LEU A 346 -12.13 4.98 -40.38
C LEU A 346 -11.26 4.28 -39.33
N LYS A 347 -11.40 2.95 -39.17
CA LYS A 347 -10.63 2.16 -38.19
C LYS A 347 -9.13 2.19 -38.46
N SER A 348 -8.73 2.11 -39.72
CA SER A 348 -7.33 2.17 -40.13
C SER A 348 -6.71 3.52 -39.75
N ALA A 349 -7.37 4.61 -40.12
CA ALA A 349 -6.95 5.97 -39.78
C ALA A 349 -6.94 6.22 -38.26
N LEU A 350 -7.99 5.79 -37.55
CA LEU A 350 -8.08 5.89 -36.09
C LEU A 350 -6.92 5.17 -35.40
N SER A 351 -6.59 3.94 -35.84
CA SER A 351 -5.47 3.19 -35.27
C SER A 351 -4.15 3.93 -35.44
N LYS A 352 -3.87 4.46 -36.63
CA LYS A 352 -2.67 5.27 -36.91
C LYS A 352 -2.59 6.50 -36.00
N SER A 353 -3.67 7.26 -35.88
CA SER A 353 -3.71 8.46 -35.03
C SER A 353 -3.51 8.12 -33.54
N LEU A 354 -4.17 7.07 -33.04
CA LEU A 354 -4.01 6.62 -31.65
C LEU A 354 -2.57 6.18 -31.37
N ASN A 355 -1.96 5.41 -32.27
CA ASN A 355 -0.58 4.98 -32.13
C ASN A 355 0.38 6.18 -32.08
N LYS A 356 0.14 7.22 -32.87
CA LYS A 356 0.94 8.46 -32.82
C LYS A 356 0.82 9.18 -31.47
N ILE A 357 -0.37 9.18 -30.84
CA ILE A 357 -0.58 9.76 -29.50
C ILE A 357 0.12 8.95 -28.41
N LEU A 358 0.09 7.61 -28.51
CA LEU A 358 0.65 6.72 -27.48
C LEU A 358 2.16 6.51 -27.60
N GLU A 359 2.77 6.86 -28.73
CA GLU A 359 4.19 6.62 -28.98
C GLU A 359 5.13 7.26 -27.93
N PRO A 360 4.95 8.52 -27.50
CA PRO A 360 5.77 9.10 -26.43
C PRO A 360 5.74 8.28 -25.12
N VAL A 361 4.58 7.73 -24.78
CA VAL A 361 4.42 6.86 -23.60
C VAL A 361 5.21 5.56 -23.77
N ARG A 362 5.10 4.92 -24.94
CA ARG A 362 5.87 3.70 -25.23
C ARG A 362 7.38 3.94 -25.17
N VAL A 363 7.84 5.04 -25.76
CA VAL A 363 9.26 5.43 -25.74
C VAL A 363 9.71 5.63 -24.30
N HIS A 364 8.99 6.41 -23.48
CA HIS A 364 9.31 6.64 -22.07
C HIS A 364 9.51 5.35 -21.28
N PHE A 365 8.54 4.43 -21.37
CA PHE A 365 8.62 3.14 -20.65
C PHE A 365 9.63 2.14 -21.25
N LYS A 366 10.19 2.41 -22.45
CA LYS A 366 11.26 1.62 -23.06
C LYS A 366 12.65 2.17 -22.68
N THR A 367 12.80 3.49 -22.60
CA THR A 367 14.09 4.18 -22.43
C THR A 367 14.41 4.53 -20.98
N ASP A 368 13.42 4.95 -20.18
CA ASP A 368 13.61 5.28 -18.77
C ASP A 368 13.63 4.00 -17.92
N LYS A 369 14.72 3.80 -17.16
CA LYS A 369 14.95 2.58 -16.39
C LYS A 369 13.94 2.43 -15.25
N ASP A 370 13.57 3.52 -14.59
CA ASP A 370 12.69 3.50 -13.43
C ASP A 370 11.24 3.31 -13.89
N ALA A 371 10.82 4.02 -14.94
CA ALA A 371 9.51 3.84 -15.56
C ALA A 371 9.33 2.39 -16.05
N LYS A 372 10.33 1.83 -16.72
CA LYS A 372 10.31 0.44 -17.21
C LYS A 372 10.10 -0.58 -16.08
N GLU A 373 10.81 -0.41 -14.96
CA GLU A 373 10.66 -1.28 -13.80
C GLU A 373 9.30 -1.09 -13.11
N LEU A 374 8.79 0.15 -13.02
CA LEU A 374 7.44 0.43 -12.54
C LEU A 374 6.39 -0.29 -13.38
N LEU A 375 6.47 -0.20 -14.71
CA LEU A 375 5.52 -0.89 -15.60
C LEU A 375 5.56 -2.41 -15.43
N LYS A 376 6.76 -2.98 -15.29
CA LYS A 376 6.93 -4.41 -15.04
C LYS A 376 6.20 -4.84 -13.77
N ARG A 377 6.33 -4.07 -12.68
CA ARG A 377 5.64 -4.33 -11.40
C ARG A 377 4.13 -4.17 -11.49
N VAL A 378 3.64 -3.20 -12.25
CA VAL A 378 2.19 -3.02 -12.48
C VAL A 378 1.63 -4.19 -13.28
N LYS A 379 2.31 -4.62 -14.34
CA LYS A 379 1.88 -5.78 -15.15
C LYS A 379 1.91 -7.10 -14.34
N SER A 380 2.88 -7.28 -13.44
CA SER A 380 2.94 -8.46 -12.56
C SER A 380 1.91 -8.47 -11.43
N SER A 381 1.23 -7.34 -11.17
CA SER A 381 0.29 -7.19 -10.06
C SER A 381 -1.16 -7.59 -10.41
N LYS A 382 -1.47 -7.91 -11.67
CA LYS A 382 -2.77 -8.49 -12.06
C LYS A 382 -2.78 -10.00 -11.78
N GLY A 383 -3.30 -10.39 -10.61
CA GLY A 383 -3.85 -11.72 -10.41
C GLY A 383 -5.21 -11.85 -11.13
N ASN A 384 -5.36 -12.92 -11.92
CA ASN A 384 -6.57 -13.43 -12.56
C ASN A 384 -7.41 -12.48 -13.44
N SER A 385 -7.29 -12.63 -14.77
CA SER A 385 -8.44 -12.78 -15.71
C SER A 385 -7.94 -13.01 -17.15
N VAL A 386 -8.32 -14.19 -17.68
CA VAL A 386 -8.33 -14.63 -19.09
C VAL A 386 -7.00 -14.56 -19.86
N VAL A 387 -6.29 -15.69 -19.89
CA VAL A 387 -5.27 -15.97 -20.91
C VAL A 387 -5.88 -16.89 -21.96
N ILE A 388 -5.97 -16.39 -23.19
CA ILE A 388 -6.17 -17.21 -24.38
C ILE A 388 -4.95 -18.14 -24.49
N VAL A 389 -5.21 -19.45 -24.54
CA VAL A 389 -4.21 -20.49 -24.70
C VAL A 389 -3.44 -20.26 -25.99
N VAL A 390 -2.19 -19.83 -25.87
CA VAL A 390 -1.17 -20.01 -26.91
C VAL A 390 0.01 -20.65 -26.21
N GLY A 391 0.28 -21.91 -26.56
CA GLY A 391 1.29 -22.74 -25.92
C GLY A 391 2.66 -22.07 -25.92
N PHE A 392 3.12 -21.69 -24.74
CA PHE A 392 4.52 -21.40 -24.49
C PHE A 392 5.09 -22.53 -23.63
N MET A 393 6.06 -23.26 -24.18
CA MET A 393 6.88 -24.19 -23.40
C MET A 393 7.56 -23.39 -22.26
N ALA A 394 7.23 -23.74 -21.02
CA ALA A 394 7.78 -23.11 -19.82
C ALA A 394 9.30 -23.38 -19.70
N LYS A 395 10.05 -22.39 -19.24
CA LYS A 395 11.46 -22.59 -18.85
C LYS A 395 11.55 -23.63 -17.72
N PRO A 396 12.61 -24.48 -17.69
CA PRO A 396 12.78 -25.45 -16.63
C PRO A 396 12.95 -24.76 -15.27
N VAL A 397 12.25 -25.25 -14.26
CA VAL A 397 12.33 -24.77 -12.86
C VAL A 397 13.61 -25.31 -12.23
N SER A 398 14.36 -24.48 -11.51
CA SER A 398 15.61 -24.89 -10.85
C SER A 398 15.31 -25.80 -9.65
N ILE A 399 15.90 -26.99 -9.62
CA ILE A 399 15.69 -27.99 -8.57
C ILE A 399 17.01 -28.58 -8.06
N GLU A 400 17.01 -28.94 -6.78
CA GLU A 400 18.01 -29.79 -6.13
C GLU A 400 17.42 -31.19 -5.94
N VAL A 401 18.17 -32.25 -6.30
CA VAL A 401 17.66 -33.63 -6.30
C VAL A 401 18.43 -34.49 -5.30
N TRP A 402 17.69 -35.19 -4.45
CA TRP A 402 18.19 -36.18 -3.50
C TRP A 402 17.63 -37.57 -3.85
N ASN A 403 18.48 -38.60 -3.77
CA ASN A 403 18.16 -39.96 -4.20
C ASN A 403 17.57 -40.04 -5.63
N PRO A 404 18.36 -39.73 -6.67
CA PRO A 404 17.86 -39.61 -8.03
C PRO A 404 17.24 -40.90 -8.60
N ASN A 405 17.55 -42.06 -8.01
CA ASN A 405 17.03 -43.37 -8.44
C ASN A 405 15.83 -43.85 -7.58
N GLY A 406 15.33 -43.02 -6.67
CA GLY A 406 14.22 -43.39 -5.80
C GLY A 406 12.93 -43.72 -6.56
N LYS A 407 12.24 -44.77 -6.13
CA LYS A 407 10.99 -45.26 -6.73
C LYS A 407 9.84 -44.25 -6.66
N TYR A 408 9.70 -43.54 -5.53
CA TYR A 408 8.60 -42.59 -5.28
C TYR A 408 9.08 -41.15 -5.44
N ARG A 409 8.41 -40.33 -6.26
CA ARG A 409 8.82 -38.94 -6.49
C ARG A 409 8.08 -37.99 -5.56
N VAL A 410 8.82 -37.31 -4.70
CA VAL A 410 8.28 -36.29 -3.78
C VAL A 410 8.92 -34.94 -4.09
N ILE A 411 8.12 -33.90 -4.24
CA ILE A 411 8.63 -32.55 -4.45
C ILE A 411 8.39 -31.66 -3.24
N SER A 412 9.29 -30.72 -2.99
CA SER A 412 9.08 -29.62 -2.06
C SER A 412 9.15 -28.30 -2.83
N THR A 413 8.13 -27.46 -2.64
CA THR A 413 8.03 -26.17 -3.35
C THR A 413 9.05 -25.14 -2.86
N LYS A 414 9.72 -25.39 -1.71
CA LYS A 414 10.81 -24.57 -1.17
C LYS A 414 11.86 -25.38 -0.42
N PRO A 415 13.09 -24.86 -0.27
CA PRO A 415 14.03 -25.39 0.70
C PRO A 415 13.48 -25.19 2.12
N MET A 416 13.47 -26.25 2.92
CA MET A 416 13.01 -26.21 4.32
C MET A 416 14.20 -26.40 5.29
N PRO A 417 14.12 -25.83 6.51
CA PRO A 417 15.21 -25.94 7.48
C PRO A 417 15.58 -27.38 7.87
N GLY A 418 16.88 -27.66 7.89
CA GLY A 418 17.45 -28.95 8.29
C GLY A 418 17.31 -30.04 7.23
N THR A 419 18.03 -31.15 7.41
CA THR A 419 18.09 -32.26 6.43
C THR A 419 17.36 -33.52 6.87
N ARG A 420 16.84 -33.55 8.11
CA ARG A 420 16.19 -34.75 8.68
C ARG A 420 14.98 -35.22 7.87
N TRP A 421 14.15 -34.29 7.40
CA TRP A 421 12.95 -34.61 6.60
C TRP A 421 13.32 -35.20 5.23
N ILE A 422 14.39 -34.70 4.60
CA ILE A 422 14.95 -35.24 3.36
C ILE A 422 15.41 -36.69 3.59
N ASN A 423 16.19 -36.91 4.65
CA ASN A 423 16.72 -38.23 4.99
C ASN A 423 15.62 -39.26 5.27
N LEU A 424 14.54 -38.88 5.95
CA LEU A 424 13.40 -39.76 6.20
C LEU A 424 12.72 -40.24 4.91
N LEU A 425 12.57 -39.33 3.93
CA LEU A 425 11.99 -39.67 2.63
C LEU A 425 12.97 -40.51 1.79
N VAL A 426 14.24 -40.13 1.74
CA VAL A 426 15.28 -40.86 0.99
C VAL A 426 15.43 -42.30 1.50
N GLN A 427 15.40 -42.52 2.82
CA GLN A 427 15.46 -43.86 3.43
C GLN A 427 14.27 -44.76 3.07
N GLN A 428 13.16 -44.18 2.61
CA GLN A 428 11.96 -44.89 2.16
C GLN A 428 11.86 -44.93 0.63
N ASP A 429 13.00 -44.85 -0.05
CA ASP A 429 13.11 -44.96 -1.51
C ASP A 429 12.40 -43.82 -2.26
N CYS A 430 12.28 -42.65 -1.62
CA CYS A 430 11.80 -41.45 -2.30
C CYS A 430 12.94 -40.72 -3.00
N ARG A 431 12.71 -40.34 -4.26
CA ARG A 431 13.43 -39.28 -4.97
C ARG A 431 12.85 -37.94 -4.55
N VAL A 432 13.63 -37.13 -3.84
CA VAL A 432 13.19 -35.83 -3.31
C VAL A 432 13.73 -34.71 -4.21
N GLU A 433 12.84 -33.91 -4.77
CA GLU A 433 13.21 -32.71 -5.53
C GLU A 433 12.80 -31.46 -4.77
N ILE A 434 13.74 -30.54 -4.59
CA ILE A 434 13.52 -29.31 -3.84
C ILE A 434 13.67 -28.15 -4.81
N CYS A 435 12.61 -27.35 -4.96
CA CYS A 435 12.67 -26.15 -5.79
C CYS A 435 13.63 -25.12 -5.17
N THR A 436 14.61 -24.66 -5.94
CA THR A 436 15.63 -23.68 -5.51
C THR A 436 15.39 -22.29 -6.11
N GLU A 437 14.22 -22.07 -6.72
CA GLU A 437 13.86 -20.76 -7.26
C GLU A 437 13.84 -19.69 -6.16
N LYS A 438 14.54 -18.59 -6.40
CA LYS A 438 14.63 -17.44 -5.49
C LYS A 438 13.33 -16.62 -5.36
N LYS A 439 12.27 -17.01 -6.08
CA LYS A 439 10.94 -16.37 -5.97
C LYS A 439 10.42 -16.53 -4.54
N THR A 440 9.78 -15.51 -3.98
CA THR A 440 9.18 -15.60 -2.63
C THR A 440 7.99 -16.56 -2.59
N ILE A 441 7.16 -16.56 -3.65
CA ILE A 441 5.98 -17.43 -3.80
C ILE A 441 6.04 -18.01 -5.23
N LEU A 442 5.83 -19.32 -5.39
CA LEU A 442 5.74 -19.95 -6.71
C LEU A 442 4.35 -19.71 -7.32
N SER A 443 4.29 -19.52 -8.64
CA SER A 443 3.00 -19.49 -9.33
C SER A 443 2.41 -20.89 -9.48
N VAL A 444 1.10 -21.00 -9.67
CA VAL A 444 0.42 -22.28 -9.98
C VAL A 444 1.10 -23.01 -11.14
N GLN A 445 1.49 -22.28 -12.19
CA GLN A 445 2.18 -22.86 -13.34
C GLN A 445 3.60 -23.36 -13.01
N ASP A 446 4.34 -22.64 -12.16
CA ASP A 446 5.65 -23.13 -11.68
C ASP A 446 5.48 -24.44 -10.89
N ILE A 447 4.44 -24.54 -10.06
CA ILE A 447 4.15 -25.74 -9.27
C ILE A 447 3.67 -26.89 -10.17
N ILE A 448 2.83 -26.63 -11.18
CA ILE A 448 2.44 -27.64 -12.18
C ILE A 448 3.66 -28.15 -12.95
N ALA A 449 4.56 -27.24 -13.35
CA ALA A 449 5.80 -27.63 -14.01
C ALA A 449 6.69 -28.49 -13.10
N LEU A 450 6.74 -28.19 -11.79
CA LEU A 450 7.43 -29.02 -10.80
C LEU A 450 6.73 -30.38 -10.59
N ILE A 451 5.40 -30.44 -10.61
CA ILE A 451 4.63 -31.69 -10.51
C ILE A 451 4.96 -32.56 -11.73
N GLY A 452 4.99 -31.99 -12.92
CA GLY A 452 5.29 -32.72 -14.15
C GLY A 452 4.27 -33.83 -14.45
N ASP A 453 4.72 -34.87 -15.14
CA ASP A 453 3.91 -36.02 -15.57
C ASP A 453 3.83 -37.16 -14.53
N LYS A 454 4.77 -37.21 -13.59
CA LYS A 454 4.79 -38.18 -12.49
C LYS A 454 5.19 -37.52 -11.18
N CYS A 455 4.32 -37.55 -10.16
CA CYS A 455 4.62 -37.04 -8.82
C CYS A 455 3.78 -37.78 -7.79
N ASP A 456 4.39 -38.45 -6.82
CA ASP A 456 3.68 -39.23 -5.80
C ASP A 456 3.21 -38.36 -4.61
N GLY A 457 3.93 -37.27 -4.30
CA GLY A 457 3.49 -36.33 -3.29
C GLY A 457 4.20 -34.98 -3.28
N VAL A 458 3.58 -33.99 -2.63
CA VAL A 458 4.05 -32.60 -2.60
C VAL A 458 4.08 -32.03 -1.18
N ILE A 459 5.16 -31.33 -0.83
CA ILE A 459 5.26 -30.51 0.38
C ILE A 459 5.18 -29.03 -0.02
N GLY A 460 4.07 -28.37 0.34
CA GLY A 460 3.76 -26.99 0.01
C GLY A 460 3.92 -26.00 1.16
N GLN A 461 3.91 -24.71 0.82
CA GLN A 461 4.03 -23.62 1.78
C GLN A 461 2.68 -22.95 2.06
N LEU A 462 2.57 -22.30 3.23
CA LEU A 462 1.36 -21.57 3.65
C LEU A 462 0.95 -20.41 2.72
N THR A 463 1.87 -19.95 1.88
CA THR A 463 1.68 -18.85 0.93
C THR A 463 1.16 -19.30 -0.43
N GLU A 464 1.01 -20.62 -0.64
CA GLU A 464 0.62 -21.22 -1.92
C GLU A 464 -0.85 -21.63 -1.87
N ASP A 465 -1.62 -21.21 -2.87
CA ASP A 465 -3.05 -21.48 -2.94
C ASP A 465 -3.31 -22.84 -3.62
N TRP A 466 -3.59 -23.85 -2.81
CA TRP A 466 -3.86 -25.23 -3.22
C TRP A 466 -5.35 -25.43 -3.47
N GLY A 467 -5.77 -25.06 -4.68
CA GLY A 467 -7.13 -25.23 -5.18
C GLY A 467 -7.29 -26.34 -6.23
N GLU A 468 -8.41 -26.31 -6.94
CA GLU A 468 -8.81 -27.32 -7.95
C GLU A 468 -7.74 -27.58 -9.02
N GLU A 469 -7.07 -26.55 -9.52
CA GLU A 469 -6.08 -26.67 -10.59
C GLU A 469 -4.85 -27.50 -10.16
N LEU A 470 -4.31 -27.24 -8.98
CA LEU A 470 -3.12 -27.93 -8.46
C LEU A 470 -3.42 -29.37 -8.02
N PHE A 471 -4.56 -29.61 -7.38
CA PHE A 471 -4.96 -30.97 -7.00
C PHE A 471 -5.31 -31.83 -8.22
N SER A 472 -5.94 -31.24 -9.24
CA SER A 472 -6.16 -31.90 -10.53
C SER A 472 -4.84 -32.28 -11.20
N ALA A 473 -3.87 -31.36 -11.25
CA ALA A 473 -2.55 -31.62 -11.82
C ALA A 473 -1.79 -32.72 -11.05
N LEU A 474 -1.77 -32.65 -9.71
CA LEU A 474 -1.12 -33.64 -8.87
C LEU A 474 -1.73 -35.03 -9.03
N SER A 475 -3.07 -35.12 -9.04
CA SER A 475 -3.78 -36.39 -9.24
C SER A 475 -3.51 -36.98 -10.63
N LYS A 476 -3.50 -36.16 -11.69
CA LYS A 476 -3.13 -36.59 -13.05
C LYS A 476 -1.70 -37.14 -13.12
N ALA A 477 -0.79 -36.60 -12.32
CA ALA A 477 0.59 -37.07 -12.20
C ALA A 477 0.73 -38.34 -11.31
N GLY A 478 -0.37 -38.91 -10.83
CA GLY A 478 -0.38 -40.10 -9.96
C GLY A 478 -0.23 -39.80 -8.47
N GLY A 479 -0.30 -38.52 -8.08
CA GLY A 479 -0.06 -38.06 -6.72
C GLY A 479 -1.17 -38.42 -5.75
N LYS A 480 -0.76 -38.80 -4.53
CA LYS A 480 -1.66 -39.30 -3.49
C LYS A 480 -1.61 -38.50 -2.20
N ALA A 481 -0.60 -37.64 -2.04
CA ALA A 481 -0.39 -36.89 -0.81
C ALA A 481 0.07 -35.46 -1.04
N PHE A 482 -0.50 -34.53 -0.28
CA PHE A 482 -0.07 -33.15 -0.15
C PHE A 482 0.12 -32.82 1.33
N SER A 483 1.23 -32.16 1.69
CA SER A 483 1.51 -31.72 3.06
C SER A 483 1.80 -30.22 3.11
N ASN A 484 1.00 -29.48 3.87
CA ASN A 484 1.18 -28.06 4.08
C ASN A 484 2.11 -27.79 5.27
N MET A 485 3.16 -27.00 5.05
CA MET A 485 4.08 -26.54 6.10
C MET A 485 3.46 -25.38 6.91
N ALA A 486 2.32 -25.64 7.55
CA ALA A 486 1.67 -24.75 8.52
C ALA A 486 0.64 -25.49 9.38
N VAL A 487 0.17 -24.85 10.45
CA VAL A 487 -0.99 -25.31 11.26
C VAL A 487 -2.30 -25.02 10.54
N GLY A 488 -2.48 -23.75 10.15
CA GLY A 488 -3.63 -23.32 9.35
C GLY A 488 -3.51 -23.85 7.93
N TYR A 489 -4.65 -24.18 7.33
CA TYR A 489 -4.75 -24.70 5.96
C TYR A 489 -5.79 -23.92 5.14
N ASN A 490 -6.00 -22.65 5.47
CA ASN A 490 -6.93 -21.76 4.76
C ASN A 490 -6.56 -21.59 3.28
N ASN A 491 -5.28 -21.80 2.96
CA ASN A 491 -4.72 -21.82 1.60
C ASN A 491 -4.91 -23.19 0.91
N VAL A 492 -5.68 -24.12 1.48
CA VAL A 492 -5.87 -25.47 0.97
C VAL A 492 -7.37 -25.77 0.86
N ASP A 493 -7.84 -25.97 -0.38
CA ASP A 493 -9.21 -26.43 -0.63
C ASP A 493 -9.31 -27.94 -0.42
N VAL A 494 -9.76 -28.32 0.78
CA VAL A 494 -9.96 -29.72 1.17
C VAL A 494 -11.01 -30.43 0.31
N ASN A 495 -12.02 -29.71 -0.18
CA ASN A 495 -13.05 -30.31 -1.04
C ASN A 495 -12.47 -30.67 -2.41
N ALA A 496 -11.63 -29.80 -2.98
CA ALA A 496 -10.88 -30.11 -4.19
C ALA A 496 -9.95 -31.32 -3.96
N ALA A 497 -9.20 -31.36 -2.86
CA ALA A 497 -8.34 -32.50 -2.55
C ALA A 497 -9.12 -33.84 -2.47
N ASN A 498 -10.28 -33.83 -1.81
CA ASN A 498 -11.18 -34.99 -1.73
C ASN A 498 -11.66 -35.43 -3.11
N LYS A 499 -12.10 -34.48 -3.95
CA LYS A 499 -12.55 -34.74 -5.33
C LYS A 499 -11.49 -35.45 -6.16
N TYR A 500 -10.22 -35.14 -5.93
CA TYR A 500 -9.08 -35.70 -6.68
C TYR A 500 -8.36 -36.86 -5.98
N GLY A 501 -8.86 -37.32 -4.82
CA GLY A 501 -8.30 -38.46 -4.09
C GLY A 501 -6.93 -38.21 -3.47
N VAL A 502 -6.59 -36.96 -3.17
CA VAL A 502 -5.30 -36.56 -2.59
C VAL A 502 -5.44 -36.37 -1.08
N ALA A 503 -4.65 -37.10 -0.29
CA ALA A 503 -4.62 -36.94 1.16
C ALA A 503 -3.91 -35.64 1.55
N VAL A 504 -4.50 -34.85 2.45
CA VAL A 504 -3.94 -33.57 2.92
C VAL A 504 -3.44 -33.69 4.36
N GLY A 505 -2.17 -33.35 4.58
CA GLY A 505 -1.55 -33.22 5.90
C GLY A 505 -1.18 -31.77 6.24
N ASN A 506 -1.08 -31.45 7.52
CA ASN A 506 -0.59 -30.18 8.05
C ASN A 506 0.37 -30.42 9.24
N THR A 507 0.88 -29.37 9.90
CA THR A 507 1.92 -29.46 10.94
C THR A 507 1.49 -28.91 12.32
N PRO A 508 0.39 -29.40 12.93
CA PRO A 508 -0.08 -28.91 14.21
C PRO A 508 0.82 -29.35 15.37
N GLY A 509 0.80 -28.59 16.47
CA GLY A 509 1.42 -28.99 17.74
C GLY A 509 2.88 -28.53 17.93
N VAL A 510 3.70 -28.53 16.87
CA VAL A 510 5.15 -28.27 16.95
C VAL A 510 5.57 -26.80 17.13
N LEU A 511 4.62 -25.85 17.03
CA LEU A 511 4.84 -24.41 17.16
C LEU A 511 4.01 -23.77 18.27
N THR A 512 3.39 -24.61 19.09
CA THR A 512 2.43 -24.17 20.10
C THR A 512 3.09 -23.25 21.12
N GLU A 513 4.19 -23.73 21.70
CA GLU A 513 4.98 -23.04 22.71
C GLU A 513 5.66 -21.81 22.10
N THR A 514 6.30 -21.94 20.93
CA THR A 514 6.99 -20.83 20.26
C THR A 514 6.05 -19.67 19.90
N THR A 515 4.82 -19.98 19.48
CA THR A 515 3.80 -18.97 19.16
C THR A 515 3.28 -18.30 20.43
N ALA A 516 3.12 -19.08 21.51
CA ALA A 516 2.73 -18.56 22.82
C ALA A 516 3.81 -17.65 23.44
N GLU A 517 5.09 -18.03 23.33
CA GLU A 517 6.25 -17.23 23.75
C GLU A 517 6.30 -15.89 23.02
N LEU A 518 6.06 -15.89 21.70
CA LEU A 518 6.01 -14.66 20.91
C LEU A 518 4.83 -13.77 21.33
N ALA A 519 3.65 -14.35 21.57
CA ALA A 519 2.48 -13.61 22.05
C ALA A 519 2.71 -12.99 23.44
N ALA A 520 3.37 -13.71 24.35
CA ALA A 520 3.76 -13.19 25.67
C ALA A 520 4.75 -12.03 25.55
N SER A 521 5.76 -12.19 24.69
CA SER A 521 6.77 -11.16 24.42
C SER A 521 6.12 -9.89 23.83
N LEU A 522 5.25 -10.02 22.83
CA LEU A 522 4.54 -8.90 22.22
C LEU A 522 3.61 -8.18 23.22
N SER A 523 2.93 -8.94 24.09
CA SER A 523 2.04 -8.38 25.12
C SER A 523 2.79 -7.48 26.09
N LEU A 524 3.94 -7.96 26.59
CA LEU A 524 4.80 -7.21 27.50
C LEU A 524 5.44 -6.02 26.79
N SER A 525 5.94 -6.22 25.56
CA SER A 525 6.58 -5.17 24.78
C SER A 525 5.65 -4.01 24.46
N ALA A 526 4.40 -4.30 24.07
CA ALA A 526 3.39 -3.29 23.80
C ALA A 526 2.92 -2.58 25.07
N ALA A 527 2.62 -3.32 26.14
CA ALA A 527 2.16 -2.72 27.40
C ALA A 527 3.20 -1.79 28.03
N ARG A 528 4.49 -2.08 27.84
CA ARG A 528 5.61 -1.39 28.47
C ARG A 528 6.42 -0.51 27.52
N ARG A 529 5.95 -0.28 26.28
CA ARG A 529 6.59 0.60 25.29
C ARG A 529 8.05 0.26 25.00
N ILE A 530 8.36 -1.05 24.95
CA ILE A 530 9.73 -1.57 24.86
C ILE A 530 10.39 -1.17 23.54
N VAL A 531 9.65 -1.17 22.42
CA VAL A 531 10.22 -0.85 21.10
C VAL A 531 10.59 0.63 21.01
N GLU A 532 9.71 1.53 21.46
CA GLU A 532 10.02 2.97 21.44
C GLU A 532 11.19 3.31 22.37
N ALA A 533 11.28 2.62 23.51
CA ALA A 533 12.37 2.77 24.46
C ALA A 533 13.72 2.25 23.91
N ASP A 534 13.72 1.11 23.21
CA ASP A 534 14.92 0.54 22.57
C ASP A 534 15.41 1.43 21.41
N GLU A 535 14.51 1.95 20.58
CA GLU A 535 14.85 2.91 19.52
C GLU A 535 15.43 4.22 20.10
N PHE A 536 14.85 4.74 21.18
CA PHE A 536 15.34 5.93 21.87
C PHE A 536 16.75 5.74 22.46
N MET A 537 17.02 4.57 23.05
CA MET A 537 18.35 4.21 23.55
C MET A 537 19.37 4.10 22.41
N ARG A 538 19.00 3.46 21.29
CA ARG A 538 19.89 3.32 20.13
C ARG A 538 20.15 4.64 19.40
N ALA A 539 19.22 5.58 19.49
CA ALA A 539 19.39 6.93 18.96
C ALA A 539 20.32 7.81 19.82
N GLY A 540 20.79 7.32 20.98
CA GLY A 540 21.68 8.08 21.86
C GLY A 540 21.00 9.25 22.58
N LEU A 541 19.67 9.18 22.76
CA LEU A 541 18.87 10.29 23.29
C LEU A 541 18.66 10.22 24.82
N TYR A 542 19.24 9.22 25.50
CA TYR A 542 19.08 9.05 26.94
C TYR A 542 20.10 9.86 27.75
N ASP A 543 19.65 11.02 28.23
CA ASP A 543 20.46 11.94 29.05
C ASP A 543 20.29 11.72 30.57
N GLY A 544 19.42 10.79 30.99
CA GLY A 544 19.18 10.47 32.39
C GLY A 544 17.74 10.11 32.70
N TRP A 545 17.53 9.53 33.89
CA TRP A 545 16.22 9.05 34.33
C TRP A 545 15.25 10.23 34.57
N LEU A 546 14.03 10.16 34.00
CA LEU A 546 12.96 11.14 34.22
C LEU A 546 11.64 10.46 34.62
N PRO A 547 10.83 11.06 35.51
CA PRO A 547 9.57 10.46 35.99
C PRO A 547 8.54 10.09 34.92
N HIS A 548 8.53 10.81 33.80
CA HIS A 548 7.54 10.65 32.72
C HIS A 548 8.07 9.89 31.50
N LEU A 549 9.35 9.49 31.50
CA LEU A 549 9.98 8.83 30.37
C LEU A 549 9.39 7.42 30.18
N PHE A 550 8.75 7.19 29.02
CA PHE A 550 8.12 5.93 28.60
C PHE A 550 7.18 5.26 29.63
N VAL A 551 6.39 6.05 30.37
CA VAL A 551 5.35 5.48 31.26
C VAL A 551 4.37 4.62 30.45
N GLY A 552 4.23 3.35 30.84
CA GLY A 552 3.35 2.36 30.21
C GLY A 552 2.31 1.80 31.17
N ASN A 553 1.65 0.72 30.76
CA ASN A 553 0.58 0.07 31.51
C ASN A 553 1.09 -1.14 32.30
N LEU A 554 0.68 -1.26 33.57
CA LEU A 554 0.94 -2.44 34.38
C LEU A 554 -0.04 -3.55 33.98
N LEU A 555 0.46 -4.76 33.69
CA LEU A 555 -0.40 -5.92 33.38
C LEU A 555 -0.96 -6.61 34.65
N LYS A 556 -0.39 -6.32 35.83
CA LYS A 556 -0.86 -6.86 37.11
C LYS A 556 -2.28 -6.33 37.41
N GLY A 557 -3.22 -7.25 37.65
CA GLY A 557 -4.63 -6.91 37.92
C GLY A 557 -5.44 -6.53 36.68
N GLN A 558 -4.84 -6.52 35.49
CA GLN A 558 -5.55 -6.35 34.23
C GLN A 558 -6.13 -7.69 33.75
N THR A 559 -7.27 -7.64 33.08
CA THR A 559 -7.90 -8.82 32.49
C THR A 559 -7.29 -9.10 31.13
N VAL A 560 -6.59 -10.23 30.99
CA VAL A 560 -6.15 -10.73 29.69
C VAL A 560 -7.26 -11.58 29.08
N GLY A 561 -7.89 -11.08 28.01
CA GLY A 561 -8.87 -11.84 27.23
C GLY A 561 -8.18 -12.82 26.28
N VAL A 562 -8.16 -14.11 26.63
CA VAL A 562 -7.71 -15.17 25.71
C VAL A 562 -8.92 -15.69 24.93
N ILE A 563 -9.13 -15.17 23.73
CA ILE A 563 -10.18 -15.64 22.82
C ILE A 563 -9.63 -16.83 22.01
N GLY A 564 -10.06 -18.04 22.36
CA GLY A 564 -9.56 -19.30 21.78
C GLY A 564 -8.50 -20.00 22.64
N ALA A 565 -8.90 -20.51 23.80
CA ALA A 565 -8.04 -21.20 24.77
C ALA A 565 -7.62 -22.63 24.36
N GLY A 566 -7.21 -22.82 23.10
CA GLY A 566 -6.57 -24.05 22.64
C GLY A 566 -5.16 -24.25 23.21
N ARG A 567 -4.38 -25.15 22.62
CA ARG A 567 -3.02 -25.49 23.10
C ARG A 567 -2.12 -24.26 23.27
N ILE A 568 -2.18 -23.29 22.36
CA ILE A 568 -1.37 -22.06 22.36
C ILE A 568 -1.79 -21.12 23.50
N GLY A 569 -3.10 -20.82 23.62
CA GLY A 569 -3.62 -19.94 24.68
C GLY A 569 -3.37 -20.49 26.09
N SER A 570 -3.35 -21.81 26.24
CA SER A 570 -3.02 -22.47 27.51
C SER A 570 -1.53 -22.46 27.85
N ALA A 571 -0.64 -22.53 26.85
CA ALA A 571 0.80 -22.47 27.04
C ALA A 571 1.27 -21.05 27.43
N TYR A 572 0.67 -20.01 26.82
CA TYR A 572 0.90 -18.59 27.11
C TYR A 572 0.81 -18.26 28.62
N ALA A 573 -0.11 -18.90 29.34
CA ALA A 573 -0.36 -18.62 30.74
C ALA A 573 0.71 -19.11 31.74
N ARG A 574 1.71 -19.93 31.32
CA ARG A 574 2.55 -20.73 32.25
C ARG A 574 4.06 -20.40 32.29
N MET A 575 4.58 -19.41 31.54
CA MET A 575 5.96 -19.50 31.01
C MET A 575 7.08 -18.58 31.57
N MET A 576 7.04 -18.00 32.78
CA MET A 576 8.09 -17.03 33.19
C MET A 576 8.94 -17.41 34.43
N ILE A 577 10.27 -17.22 34.33
CA ILE A 577 11.25 -17.13 35.44
C ILE A 577 12.07 -15.84 35.28
N SER A 578 12.30 -15.11 36.37
CA SER A 578 13.00 -13.81 36.43
C SER A 578 13.89 -13.70 37.68
N LEU A 579 14.89 -12.81 37.66
CA LEU A 579 15.77 -12.50 38.79
C LEU A 579 15.31 -11.24 39.53
N HIS A 580 15.09 -11.34 40.85
CA HIS A 580 14.72 -10.22 41.72
C HIS A 580 15.54 -10.13 43.03
N PRO A 581 16.89 -10.18 42.99
CA PRO A 581 17.71 -10.04 44.19
C PRO A 581 17.90 -8.57 44.61
N ILE A 582 18.13 -8.33 45.91
CA ILE A 582 18.68 -7.07 46.43
C ILE A 582 20.17 -7.02 46.03
N LEU A 583 20.70 -5.84 45.66
CA LEU A 583 22.13 -5.68 45.38
C LEU A 583 22.92 -5.50 46.68
N ASP A 584 23.70 -6.50 47.05
CA ASP A 584 24.71 -6.45 48.11
C ASP A 584 26.00 -7.19 47.67
N LYS A 585 26.97 -7.33 48.59
CA LYS A 585 28.27 -7.99 48.28
C LYS A 585 28.13 -9.43 47.79
N THR A 586 27.06 -10.12 48.17
CA THR A 586 26.80 -11.53 47.82
C THR A 586 26.12 -11.68 46.45
N THR A 587 25.47 -10.63 45.96
CA THR A 587 24.75 -10.62 44.68
C THR A 587 25.42 -9.75 43.61
N TYR A 588 26.48 -9.03 43.97
CA TYR A 588 27.34 -8.32 43.03
C TYR A 588 27.99 -9.30 42.06
N HIS A 589 27.79 -9.10 40.75
CA HIS A 589 28.15 -10.05 39.69
C HIS A 589 27.63 -11.48 39.97
N LEU A 590 26.40 -11.59 40.51
CA LEU A 590 25.72 -12.86 40.69
C LEU A 590 25.68 -13.65 39.38
N VAL A 591 25.52 -12.96 38.25
CA VAL A 591 25.71 -13.53 36.91
C VAL A 591 27.05 -13.04 36.35
N ASN A 592 28.07 -13.90 36.44
CA ASN A 592 29.44 -13.63 35.97
C ASN A 592 29.80 -14.52 34.76
N LYS A 593 30.99 -14.32 34.18
CA LYS A 593 31.49 -15.07 33.01
C LYS A 593 31.36 -16.59 33.16
N GLU A 594 31.70 -17.14 34.32
CA GLU A 594 31.64 -18.58 34.59
C GLU A 594 30.21 -19.12 34.59
N ARG A 595 29.25 -18.36 35.14
CA ARG A 595 27.83 -18.75 35.17
C ARG A 595 27.16 -18.57 33.82
N LEU A 596 27.50 -17.52 33.07
CA LEU A 596 27.07 -17.34 31.68
C LEU A 596 27.51 -18.51 30.80
N ALA A 597 28.75 -18.99 30.95
CA ALA A 597 29.26 -20.15 30.21
C ALA A 597 28.51 -21.47 30.52
N LYS A 598 27.86 -21.57 31.68
CA LYS A 598 27.05 -22.74 32.07
C LYS A 598 25.60 -22.67 31.56
N MET A 599 25.17 -21.52 31.03
CA MET A 599 23.83 -21.39 30.48
C MET A 599 23.71 -22.12 29.14
N LYS A 600 22.50 -22.56 28.81
CA LYS A 600 22.21 -23.07 27.47
C LYS A 600 22.47 -21.96 26.45
N LYS A 601 22.99 -22.33 25.27
CA LYS A 601 23.31 -21.39 24.18
C LYS A 601 22.12 -20.58 23.66
N GLU A 602 20.90 -21.01 23.98
CA GLU A 602 19.62 -20.39 23.58
C GLU A 602 18.89 -19.76 24.78
N ALA A 603 19.55 -19.63 25.94
CA ALA A 603 18.92 -19.08 27.12
C ALA A 603 18.55 -17.60 26.93
N ILE A 604 17.48 -17.19 27.62
CA ILE A 604 17.04 -15.81 27.72
C ILE A 604 17.32 -15.33 29.14
N LEU A 605 18.17 -14.32 29.27
CA LEU A 605 18.50 -13.69 30.55
C LEU A 605 17.80 -12.33 30.66
N ILE A 606 17.06 -12.08 31.74
CA ILE A 606 16.39 -10.80 31.98
C ILE A 606 16.93 -10.18 33.27
N ASN A 607 17.38 -8.92 33.22
CA ASN A 607 17.76 -8.15 34.41
C ASN A 607 16.96 -6.83 34.49
N CYS A 608 16.07 -6.77 35.48
CA CYS A 608 15.31 -5.58 35.86
C CYS A 608 15.57 -5.17 37.32
N SER A 609 16.69 -5.61 37.91
CA SER A 609 16.99 -5.47 39.33
C SER A 609 17.95 -4.31 39.60
N ARG A 610 19.26 -4.54 39.46
CA ARG A 610 20.32 -3.52 39.43
C ARG A 610 21.36 -3.90 38.39
N GLY A 611 21.96 -2.91 37.71
CA GLY A 611 22.98 -3.12 36.70
C GLY A 611 24.13 -4.01 37.17
N PRO A 612 24.81 -3.68 38.30
CA PRO A 612 25.96 -4.44 38.80
C PRO A 612 25.68 -5.88 39.29
N VAL A 613 24.47 -6.41 39.12
CA VAL A 613 24.18 -7.84 39.31
C VAL A 613 24.77 -8.67 38.17
N VAL A 614 24.98 -8.07 37.00
CA VAL A 614 25.53 -8.69 35.79
C VAL A 614 26.85 -8.00 35.42
N ASP A 615 27.90 -8.77 35.17
CA ASP A 615 29.14 -8.26 34.56
C ASP A 615 28.87 -7.96 33.07
N GLU A 616 28.70 -6.69 32.71
CA GLU A 616 28.26 -6.29 31.38
C GLU A 616 29.32 -6.51 30.30
N VAL A 617 30.60 -6.41 30.66
CA VAL A 617 31.70 -6.69 29.74
C VAL A 617 31.68 -8.17 29.34
N ALA A 618 31.53 -9.05 30.33
CA ALA A 618 31.39 -10.49 30.08
C ALA A 618 30.12 -10.82 29.27
N LEU A 619 29.03 -10.10 29.52
CA LEU A 619 27.78 -10.26 28.78
C LEU A 619 27.92 -9.87 27.30
N VAL A 620 28.55 -8.73 26.98
CA VAL A 620 28.80 -8.29 25.60
C VAL A 620 29.65 -9.32 24.85
N GLU A 621 30.71 -9.83 25.48
CA GLU A 621 31.55 -10.90 24.91
C GLU A 621 30.71 -12.17 24.63
N HIS A 622 29.87 -12.58 25.59
CA HIS A 622 29.04 -13.77 25.47
C HIS A 622 27.99 -13.65 24.36
N LEU A 623 27.32 -12.51 24.24
CA LEU A 623 26.32 -12.24 23.20
C LEU A 623 26.91 -12.26 21.79
N ARG A 624 28.15 -11.75 21.62
CA ARG A 624 28.87 -11.83 20.34
C ARG A 624 29.19 -13.26 19.92
N GLN A 625 29.56 -14.10 20.89
CA GLN A 625 29.92 -15.51 20.64
C GLN A 625 28.69 -16.41 20.47
N ASN A 626 27.51 -16.01 20.95
CA ASN A 626 26.31 -16.83 20.98
C ASN A 626 25.09 -16.08 20.39
N PRO A 627 24.90 -16.09 19.06
CA PRO A 627 23.83 -15.33 18.39
C PRO A 627 22.39 -15.71 18.78
N LEU A 628 22.19 -16.91 19.35
CA LEU A 628 20.89 -17.40 19.80
C LEU A 628 20.62 -17.11 21.28
N PHE A 629 21.65 -16.71 22.04
CA PHE A 629 21.49 -16.26 23.41
C PHE A 629 20.92 -14.84 23.39
N ARG A 630 19.88 -14.59 24.18
CA ARG A 630 19.19 -13.29 24.20
C ARG A 630 19.21 -12.69 25.59
N VAL A 631 19.28 -11.36 25.65
CA VAL A 631 19.18 -10.62 26.90
C VAL A 631 18.14 -9.51 26.82
N GLY A 632 17.44 -9.28 27.93
CA GLY A 632 16.65 -8.08 28.18
C GLY A 632 17.20 -7.33 29.39
N LEU A 633 17.61 -6.07 29.21
CA LEU A 633 18.21 -5.24 30.25
C LEU A 633 17.39 -3.96 30.45
N ASP A 634 16.94 -3.75 31.68
CA ASP A 634 16.32 -2.48 32.11
C ASP A 634 17.31 -1.57 32.85
N VAL A 635 18.40 -2.14 33.36
CA VAL A 635 19.36 -1.47 34.25
C VAL A 635 20.79 -1.75 33.82
N PHE A 636 21.68 -0.78 33.99
CA PHE A 636 23.07 -0.87 33.52
C PHE A 636 24.13 -0.66 34.61
N GLU A 637 25.30 -1.26 34.44
CA GLU A 637 26.39 -1.22 35.42
C GLU A 637 26.88 0.22 35.67
N ASP A 638 27.04 1.01 34.61
CA ASP A 638 27.47 2.41 34.65
C ASP A 638 26.36 3.39 34.20
N GLU A 639 25.12 3.22 34.68
CA GLU A 639 24.00 4.09 34.30
C GLU A 639 24.34 5.60 34.36
N PRO A 640 23.97 6.40 33.33
CA PRO A 640 23.09 6.09 32.19
C PRO A 640 23.79 5.39 31.01
N TYR A 641 25.09 5.10 31.11
CA TYR A 641 25.88 4.59 30.00
C TYR A 641 25.79 3.06 29.90
N MET A 642 25.65 2.58 28.67
CA MET A 642 25.85 1.17 28.35
C MET A 642 27.34 0.89 28.14
N LYS A 643 27.82 -0.30 28.49
CA LYS A 643 29.16 -0.72 28.06
C LYS A 643 29.28 -0.71 26.52
N PRO A 644 30.45 -0.31 25.98
CA PRO A 644 30.69 -0.28 24.53
C PRO A 644 30.35 -1.59 23.82
N GLY A 645 29.69 -1.49 22.68
CA GLY A 645 29.29 -2.63 21.85
C GLY A 645 27.94 -3.25 22.19
N LEU A 646 27.34 -2.96 23.36
CA LEU A 646 26.02 -3.50 23.72
C LEU A 646 24.91 -2.99 22.80
N ALA A 647 24.95 -1.71 22.41
CA ALA A 647 23.97 -1.07 21.52
C ALA A 647 23.96 -1.64 20.08
N GLU A 648 25.02 -2.33 19.67
CA GLU A 648 25.17 -2.91 18.33
C GLU A 648 24.55 -4.32 18.23
N LEU A 649 24.26 -4.95 19.38
CA LEU A 649 23.86 -6.35 19.47
C LEU A 649 22.35 -6.51 19.29
N LYS A 650 21.95 -7.11 18.17
CA LYS A 650 20.54 -7.37 17.82
C LYS A 650 19.87 -8.44 18.70
N ASN A 651 20.66 -9.21 19.43
CA ASN A 651 20.20 -10.19 20.42
C ASN A 651 20.14 -9.62 21.86
N ALA A 652 20.29 -8.30 22.01
CA ALA A 652 20.03 -7.58 23.25
C ALA A 652 18.88 -6.58 23.06
N ILE A 653 17.88 -6.65 23.95
CA ILE A 653 16.86 -5.62 24.12
C ILE A 653 17.26 -4.78 25.32
N VAL A 654 17.36 -3.47 25.13
CA VAL A 654 17.84 -2.53 26.15
C VAL A 654 16.82 -1.41 26.34
N VAL A 655 16.45 -1.14 27.58
CA VAL A 655 15.45 -0.11 27.91
C VAL A 655 15.92 0.77 29.10
N PRO A 656 15.51 2.04 29.19
CA PRO A 656 16.11 3.02 30.11
C PRO A 656 15.47 3.02 31.51
N HIS A 657 15.68 1.96 32.29
CA HIS A 657 15.25 1.89 33.70
C HIS A 657 13.74 2.13 33.89
N ILE A 658 12.96 1.48 33.04
CA ILE A 658 11.51 1.59 32.94
C ILE A 658 10.77 0.44 33.64
N ALA A 659 11.44 -0.47 34.37
CA ALA A 659 10.79 -1.59 35.06
C ALA A 659 9.70 -1.13 36.05
N SER A 660 9.88 0.01 36.70
CA SER A 660 8.88 0.64 37.58
C SER A 660 7.95 1.65 36.88
N ALA A 661 8.12 1.89 35.58
CA ALA A 661 7.37 2.88 34.80
C ALA A 661 5.95 2.41 34.42
N SER A 662 5.13 2.14 35.43
CA SER A 662 3.68 2.08 35.29
C SER A 662 3.02 3.23 36.04
N LYS A 663 1.84 3.67 35.59
CA LYS A 663 1.10 4.78 36.21
C LYS A 663 0.92 4.55 37.73
N TRP A 664 0.30 3.44 38.11
CA TRP A 664 0.07 3.08 39.51
C TRP A 664 1.36 3.02 40.33
N THR A 665 2.44 2.42 39.82
CA THR A 665 3.71 2.32 40.54
C THR A 665 4.40 3.67 40.70
N ARG A 666 4.46 4.51 39.65
CA ARG A 666 5.13 5.82 39.71
C ARG A 666 4.36 6.81 40.59
N GLU A 667 3.02 6.83 40.47
CA GLU A 667 2.16 7.64 41.34
C GLU A 667 2.29 7.19 42.79
N GLY A 668 2.26 5.87 43.06
CA GLY A 668 2.47 5.35 44.40
C GLY A 668 3.84 5.70 44.99
N MET A 669 4.92 5.59 44.20
CA MET A 669 6.25 6.01 44.64
C MET A 669 6.30 7.52 44.98
N ALA A 670 5.69 8.37 44.16
CA ALA A 670 5.63 9.81 44.40
C ALA A 670 4.85 10.13 45.68
N THR A 671 3.70 9.49 45.89
CA THR A 671 2.89 9.61 47.10
C THR A 671 3.69 9.22 48.35
N LEU A 672 4.36 8.06 48.34
CA LEU A 672 5.17 7.61 49.49
C LEU A 672 6.35 8.56 49.77
N ALA A 673 7.01 9.08 48.73
CA ALA A 673 8.10 10.03 48.89
C ALA A 673 7.62 11.34 49.54
N ALA A 674 6.48 11.88 49.09
CA ALA A 674 5.86 13.06 49.68
C ALA A 674 5.46 12.83 51.14
N LEU A 675 4.86 11.67 51.45
CA LEU A 675 4.45 11.30 52.81
C LEU A 675 5.64 11.09 53.75
N ASN A 676 6.79 10.62 53.25
CA ASN A 676 8.02 10.55 54.04
C ASN A 676 8.48 11.95 54.49
N VAL A 677 8.50 12.92 53.57
CA VAL A 677 8.87 14.31 53.86
C VAL A 677 7.87 14.95 54.82
N LEU A 678 6.58 14.84 54.51
CA LEU A 678 5.50 15.39 55.34
C LEU A 678 5.52 14.81 56.75
N GLY A 679 5.66 13.49 56.88
CA GLY A 679 5.73 12.81 58.16
C GLY A 679 6.88 13.32 59.02
N LYS A 680 8.04 13.64 58.42
CA LYS A 680 9.17 14.20 59.18
C LYS A 680 8.99 15.67 59.56
N ILE A 681 8.38 16.48 58.71
CA ILE A 681 8.02 17.87 59.07
C ILE A 681 6.99 17.89 60.21
N LYS A 682 6.06 16.93 60.22
CA LYS A 682 4.98 16.84 61.22
C LYS A 682 5.34 16.05 62.48
N GLY A 683 6.53 15.46 62.55
CA GLY A 683 6.98 14.69 63.71
C GLY A 683 6.31 13.32 63.86
N TYR A 684 5.82 12.73 62.77
CA TYR A 684 5.15 11.43 62.79
C TYR A 684 6.15 10.26 62.98
N PRO A 685 5.71 9.17 63.65
CA PRO A 685 6.52 7.97 63.84
C PRO A 685 6.85 7.29 62.51
N VAL A 686 7.92 6.48 62.50
CA VAL A 686 8.27 5.67 61.32
C VAL A 686 7.35 4.46 61.26
N TRP A 687 6.87 4.14 60.07
CA TRP A 687 6.03 2.98 59.83
C TRP A 687 6.78 1.68 60.14
N PHE A 688 6.09 0.73 60.79
CA PHE A 688 6.70 -0.46 61.36
C PHE A 688 7.18 -1.48 60.31
N ASP A 689 6.62 -1.46 59.08
CA ASP A 689 7.01 -2.37 57.99
C ASP A 689 6.98 -1.65 56.64
N ALA A 690 8.16 -1.29 56.13
CA ALA A 690 8.32 -0.58 54.86
C ALA A 690 7.91 -1.40 53.62
N ASN A 691 7.59 -2.69 53.76
CA ASN A 691 7.08 -3.52 52.66
C ASN A 691 5.55 -3.60 52.64
N LYS A 692 4.85 -2.99 53.59
CA LYS A 692 3.37 -2.96 53.69
C LYS A 692 2.87 -1.52 53.67
N VAL A 693 2.83 -0.95 52.48
CA VAL A 693 2.61 0.49 52.27
C VAL A 693 1.27 0.79 51.56
N GLU A 694 0.45 -0.22 51.31
CA GLU A 694 -0.81 -0.11 50.57
C GLU A 694 -1.78 0.88 51.21
N GLN A 695 -1.78 0.98 52.55
CA GLN A 695 -2.64 1.90 53.31
C GLN A 695 -2.30 3.38 53.07
N PHE A 696 -1.07 3.69 52.62
CA PHE A 696 -0.68 5.05 52.25
C PHE A 696 -1.06 5.39 50.79
N LEU A 697 -1.48 4.40 50.02
CA LEU A 697 -1.78 4.50 48.59
C LEU A 697 -3.28 4.36 48.29
N ASP A 698 -4.12 4.18 49.31
CA ASP A 698 -5.57 4.17 49.15
C ASP A 698 -6.09 5.60 48.95
N GLU A 699 -6.51 5.91 47.73
CA GLU A 699 -7.05 7.24 47.39
C GLU A 699 -8.40 7.54 48.06
N ASN A 700 -9.08 6.52 48.60
CA ASN A 700 -10.39 6.66 49.24
C ASN A 700 -10.30 6.82 50.76
N ALA A 701 -9.10 6.78 51.33
CA ALA A 701 -8.87 6.91 52.76
C ALA A 701 -7.72 7.89 53.05
N PRO A 702 -7.77 8.64 54.17
CA PRO A 702 -6.62 9.44 54.58
C PRO A 702 -5.44 8.52 54.92
N PRO A 703 -4.21 8.86 54.48
CA PRO A 703 -3.04 8.03 54.75
C PRO A 703 -2.73 8.01 56.26
N PRO A 704 -2.16 6.91 56.79
CA PRO A 704 -1.74 6.83 58.19
C PRO A 704 -0.81 7.99 58.58
N ALA A 705 -0.93 8.48 59.82
CA ALA A 705 -0.07 9.51 60.39
C ALA A 705 1.31 8.95 60.78
N ALA A 706 2.06 8.47 59.78
CA ALA A 706 3.37 7.86 59.92
C ALA A 706 4.25 8.18 58.69
N SER A 707 5.57 8.11 58.83
CA SER A 707 6.50 8.13 57.69
C SER A 707 6.59 6.72 57.08
N PRO A 708 6.17 6.52 55.81
CA PRO A 708 6.12 5.19 55.20
C PRO A 708 7.45 4.40 55.18
N SER A 709 8.60 5.09 55.01
CA SER A 709 9.92 4.46 54.97
C SER A 709 11.04 5.47 55.23
N ILE A 710 11.86 5.24 56.26
CA ILE A 710 13.02 6.06 56.61
C ILE A 710 14.22 5.15 56.86
N VAL A 711 15.11 5.08 55.88
CA VAL A 711 16.19 4.09 55.82
C VAL A 711 17.23 4.23 56.94
N ASN A 712 17.40 5.43 57.50
CA ASN A 712 18.33 5.71 58.60
C ASN A 712 17.61 5.94 59.95
N ALA A 713 16.34 5.52 60.09
CA ALA A 713 15.52 5.81 61.26
C ALA A 713 16.14 5.36 62.59
N LYS A 714 16.85 4.22 62.61
CA LYS A 714 17.58 3.73 63.79
C LYS A 714 18.66 4.70 64.26
N ALA A 715 19.43 5.27 63.33
CA ALA A 715 20.50 6.22 63.66
C ALA A 715 19.97 7.58 64.12
N LEU A 716 18.73 7.90 63.75
CA LEU A 716 18.04 9.13 64.15
C LEU A 716 17.23 8.98 65.45
N GLY A 717 17.29 7.82 66.12
CA GLY A 717 16.54 7.55 67.37
C GLY A 717 15.02 7.47 67.19
N ASN A 718 14.54 7.20 65.97
CA ASN A 718 13.14 7.27 65.59
C ASN A 718 12.43 5.89 65.54
N ILE A 719 13.01 4.85 66.13
CA ILE A 719 12.46 3.48 66.20
C ILE A 719 12.52 2.98 67.64
#